data_AF-A0A0M9ZZF3-F1
#
_entry.id   AF-A0A0M9ZZF3-F1
#
_cell.length_a   1.000
_cell.length_b   1.000
_cell.length_c   1.000
_cell.angle_alpha   90.00
_cell.angle_beta   90.00
_cell.angle_gamma   90.00
#
_symmetry.space_group_name_H-M   'P 1'
#
loop_
_entity.id
_entity.type
_entity.pdbx_description
1 polymer ?
#
loop_
_entity_poly.entity_id
_entity_poly.type
_entity_poly.pdbx_seq_one_letter_code
_entity_poly.pdbx_strand_id
1 'polypeptide(L)'
;MIRSVERHDHLVAAPAAPPVMQETVDMTSFVGRSELLGTAKTLMTSARLVTLIGAGGVGKTRLLDRLARECANQTGTPHFKHGVAVARLGDIKSTDDRLDTTIAEALGILHNASSPIRTRLVEHLRHKQLLLLLDNCEQLVGDEPGTGPLPDLLRTLLSASPALRIVVTSQTKLGVRGEHLLPVPPLCTGVEESCDPAERGTVHEAQRLLLDRAQEIGVRIPRDHYALVSTLCELLGGLPLAIELAAGKLDIMTLQEMVEQHNLLHVLVGGSSEQRRHRTLRSTLDWSYNLLTPDEKHMFMLTSVFDGGFDLHAATAVAAAHDVDQADVLGRLATLVRKSLLLTEQRNGRTRYRMLPIIRHYGRELINESEHGQSLLQSHADYFEALLQRGADEWLSDAEVEWMRTLRADLANILTAQDYLARAPGQSGRARQMAINAKRTRFLHFAGLLNTADRMFVAAPADTDEAVSAQQVTALSLTAWIALTQGNPARAKTLLVRAEDAARELGISDSFPPLLLARGSWLFFAEPDAQRASEAVGVLQRAVALFHEAGSSGDVFMAQLFLTMATALLGEGAAAFHEVARLAKLVEGSSPEWSMSWVLWAGALADVLHGDPHAAFRSAQEALQIQRRIGDTWGPVWSVWLIAVIAATVGQSEHAGQLFGAANTLQGHSQTNILGMTSLLRVQDQAQRRCRLDLGDDDLEFPIALGESLPICEALDLAQREPLPRPRKQTGRQRPGGLSERQWHVAQLVAQGMTNHEIGEVLHISKRTAEVHVGKILSKLDFATRVEIATWVSSARPPVR
;
A
#
# COMPACT_ATOMS: atom_id res chain seq x y z
N MET A 1 -16.56 -29.66 32.26
CA MET A 1 -15.76 -29.60 33.50
C MET A 1 -14.94 -28.33 33.44
N ILE A 2 -15.32 -27.34 34.25
CA ILE A 2 -14.86 -25.94 34.18
C ILE A 2 -13.44 -25.88 34.74
N ARG A 3 -12.46 -25.42 33.94
CA ARG A 3 -11.15 -25.00 34.44
C ARG A 3 -10.95 -23.52 34.14
N SER A 4 -10.82 -22.78 35.23
CA SER A 4 -10.42 -21.39 35.35
C SER A 4 -9.13 -21.10 34.59
N VAL A 5 -9.17 -20.16 33.65
CA VAL A 5 -7.97 -19.52 33.10
C VAL A 5 -7.79 -18.20 33.84
N GLU A 6 -6.63 -18.09 34.49
CA GLU A 6 -6.17 -16.91 35.23
C GLU A 6 -6.06 -15.70 34.29
N ARG A 7 -6.71 -14.60 34.67
CA ARG A 7 -6.50 -13.28 34.07
C ARG A 7 -5.08 -12.82 34.38
N HIS A 8 -4.19 -12.92 33.40
CA HIS A 8 -2.98 -12.10 33.36
C HIS A 8 -3.33 -10.76 32.71
N ASP A 9 -3.37 -9.71 33.52
CA ASP A 9 -3.47 -8.33 33.09
C ASP A 9 -2.22 -7.95 32.27
N HIS A 10 -2.31 -8.11 30.95
CA HIS A 10 -1.39 -7.48 30.01
C HIS A 10 -2.01 -6.17 29.55
N LEU A 11 -1.34 -5.07 29.93
CA LEU A 11 -1.58 -3.70 29.49
C LEU A 11 -1.96 -3.66 28.00
N VAL A 12 -3.14 -3.12 27.74
CA VAL A 12 -3.69 -2.81 26.41
C VAL A 12 -2.70 -1.95 25.64
N ALA A 13 -2.02 -2.54 24.67
CA ALA A 13 -1.29 -1.78 23.65
C ALA A 13 -2.31 -1.12 22.72
N ALA A 14 -2.25 0.21 22.60
CA ALA A 14 -3.10 1.00 21.72
C ALA A 14 -2.93 0.56 20.25
N PRO A 15 -4.00 0.24 19.50
CA PRO A 15 -3.89 -0.13 18.09
C PRO A 15 -3.87 1.10 17.17
N ALA A 16 -3.00 1.01 16.15
CA ALA A 16 -2.55 2.07 15.25
C ALA A 16 -3.65 2.78 14.44
N ALA A 17 -3.39 4.06 14.15
CA ALA A 17 -4.15 5.00 13.33
C ALA A 17 -4.10 4.62 11.81
N PRO A 18 -4.67 5.41 10.85
CA PRO A 18 -4.57 5.10 9.40
C PRO A 18 -3.08 5.07 8.97
N PRO A 19 -2.64 4.82 7.72
CA PRO A 19 -1.21 4.86 7.38
C PRO A 19 -0.69 6.32 7.43
N VAL A 20 -0.62 6.87 8.64
CA VAL A 20 0.42 7.74 9.12
C VAL A 20 1.70 7.00 8.83
N MET A 21 2.68 7.71 8.27
CA MET A 21 4.03 7.23 8.00
C MET A 21 4.41 6.06 8.90
N GLN A 22 4.76 4.90 8.30
CA GLN A 22 5.50 3.89 9.05
C GLN A 22 6.67 4.63 9.70
N GLU A 23 6.70 4.68 11.03
CA GLU A 23 7.71 5.40 11.79
C GLU A 23 9.07 4.78 11.50
N THR A 24 9.73 5.28 10.47
CA THR A 24 11.17 5.19 10.36
C THR A 24 11.71 6.11 11.44
N VAL A 25 12.03 5.55 12.60
CA VAL A 25 12.87 6.28 13.56
C VAL A 25 14.18 6.54 12.84
N ASP A 26 14.54 7.81 12.68
CA ASP A 26 15.86 8.16 12.15
C ASP A 26 16.88 7.67 13.18
N MET A 27 17.52 6.53 12.92
CA MET A 27 18.59 5.95 13.74
C MET A 27 19.86 6.81 13.74
N THR A 28 19.84 7.93 13.02
CA THR A 28 20.98 8.79 12.69
C THR A 28 20.56 10.25 12.81
N SER A 29 21.39 11.09 13.45
CA SER A 29 21.10 12.53 13.61
C SER A 29 20.82 13.25 12.28
N PHE A 30 19.77 14.07 12.23
CA PHE A 30 19.51 14.98 11.10
C PHE A 30 20.31 16.27 11.31
N VAL A 31 21.41 16.41 10.57
CA VAL A 31 22.36 17.52 10.73
C VAL A 31 22.06 18.63 9.72
N GLY A 32 21.73 19.81 10.25
CA GLY A 32 21.59 21.05 9.47
C GLY A 32 20.21 21.26 8.84
N ARG A 33 20.07 22.30 8.01
CA ARG A 33 18.92 22.54 7.10
C ARG A 33 17.59 22.96 7.73
N SER A 34 17.61 23.47 8.97
CA SER A 34 16.43 24.06 9.62
C SER A 34 15.87 25.25 8.84
N GLU A 35 16.74 26.11 8.33
CA GLU A 35 16.34 27.24 7.48
C GLU A 35 15.75 26.78 6.15
N LEU A 36 16.35 25.76 5.52
CA LEU A 36 15.86 25.21 4.25
C LEU A 36 14.48 24.57 4.40
N LEU A 37 14.20 23.90 5.53
CA LEU A 37 12.86 23.41 5.88
C LEU A 37 11.88 24.57 6.05
N GLY A 38 12.28 25.66 6.73
CA GLY A 38 11.48 26.88 6.86
C GLY A 38 11.16 27.53 5.51
N THR A 39 12.15 27.60 4.62
CA THR A 39 11.99 28.10 3.25
C THR A 39 11.06 27.22 2.43
N ALA A 40 11.21 25.89 2.49
CA ALA A 40 10.30 24.95 1.82
C ALA A 40 8.85 25.13 2.29
N LYS A 41 8.63 25.24 3.61
CA LYS A 41 7.31 25.51 4.19
C LYS A 41 6.72 26.83 3.72
N THR A 42 7.53 27.89 3.68
CA THR A 42 7.11 29.21 3.21
C THR A 42 6.75 29.16 1.74
N LEU A 43 7.61 28.56 0.89
CA LEU A 43 7.35 28.39 -0.53
C LEU A 43 6.07 27.61 -0.81
N MET A 44 5.78 26.57 -0.03
CA MET A 44 4.51 25.84 -0.17
C MET A 44 3.27 26.71 0.10
N THR A 45 3.37 27.82 0.83
CA THR A 45 2.22 28.73 1.01
C THR A 45 1.90 29.49 -0.29
N SER A 46 2.93 29.92 -1.03
CA SER A 46 2.82 30.73 -2.25
C SER A 46 2.85 29.94 -3.56
N ALA A 47 3.44 28.75 -3.56
CA ALA A 47 3.64 27.89 -4.72
C ALA A 47 2.90 26.55 -4.59
N ARG A 48 2.42 26.02 -5.72
CA ARG A 48 1.71 24.73 -5.78
C ARG A 48 2.59 23.55 -6.18
N LEU A 49 3.73 23.83 -6.81
CA LEU A 49 4.73 22.84 -7.17
C LEU A 49 6.10 23.34 -6.73
N VAL A 50 6.72 22.64 -5.80
CA VAL A 50 8.08 22.92 -5.34
C VAL A 50 8.96 21.72 -5.67
N THR A 51 10.02 21.94 -6.44
CA THR A 51 11.01 20.89 -6.73
C THR A 51 12.24 21.14 -5.88
N LEU A 52 12.50 20.24 -4.94
CA LEU A 52 13.77 20.12 -4.22
C LEU A 52 14.80 19.62 -5.23
N ILE A 53 15.59 20.54 -5.79
CA ILE A 53 16.54 20.26 -6.87
C ILE A 53 17.96 20.20 -6.30
N GLY A 54 18.73 19.18 -6.69
CA GLY A 54 20.12 19.06 -6.27
C GLY A 54 20.75 17.73 -6.65
N ALA A 55 22.07 17.63 -6.52
CA ALA A 55 22.83 16.44 -6.90
C ALA A 55 22.40 15.17 -6.13
N GLY A 56 22.74 14.00 -6.68
CA GLY A 56 22.62 12.72 -5.96
C GLY A 56 23.37 12.76 -4.61
N GLY A 57 22.83 12.10 -3.59
CA GLY A 57 23.49 12.03 -2.26
C GLY A 57 23.46 13.32 -1.43
N VAL A 58 22.86 14.41 -1.94
CA VAL A 58 22.74 15.67 -1.18
C VAL A 58 21.72 15.58 -0.03
N GLY A 59 20.91 14.52 0.07
CA GLY A 59 19.94 14.33 1.18
C GLY A 59 18.56 14.93 0.94
N LYS A 60 18.13 15.08 -0.32
CA LYS A 60 16.77 15.53 -0.69
C LYS A 60 15.68 14.64 -0.07
N THR A 61 15.88 13.32 -0.09
CA THR A 61 14.96 12.34 0.50
C THR A 61 14.79 12.55 2.01
N ARG A 62 15.89 12.73 2.76
CA ARG A 62 15.81 13.03 4.20
C ARG A 62 15.07 14.35 4.46
N LEU A 63 15.28 15.36 3.62
CA LEU A 63 14.58 16.64 3.71
C LEU A 63 13.07 16.49 3.44
N LEU A 64 12.70 15.72 2.40
CA LEU A 64 11.31 15.39 2.06
C LEU A 64 10.62 14.63 3.21
N ASP A 65 11.28 13.65 3.80
CA ASP A 65 10.73 12.86 4.90
C ASP A 65 10.52 13.70 6.16
N ARG A 66 11.48 14.57 6.48
CA ARG A 66 11.33 15.51 7.58
C ARG A 66 10.18 16.49 7.34
N LEU A 67 10.02 16.97 6.10
CA LEU A 67 8.91 17.83 5.71
C LEU A 67 7.56 17.10 5.86
N ALA A 68 7.48 15.84 5.41
CA ALA A 68 6.28 15.02 5.55
C ALA A 68 5.88 14.85 7.01
N ARG A 69 6.82 14.50 7.91
CA ARG A 69 6.57 14.35 9.35
C ARG A 69 6.13 15.66 10.00
N GLU A 70 6.81 16.77 9.70
CA GLU A 70 6.48 18.06 10.30
C GLU A 70 5.12 18.59 9.82
N CYS A 71 4.73 18.30 8.58
CA CYS A 71 3.40 18.64 8.07
C CYS A 71 2.30 17.70 8.60
N ALA A 72 2.61 16.43 8.89
CA ALA A 72 1.66 15.47 9.44
C ALA A 72 1.41 15.67 10.96
N ASN A 73 2.44 16.03 11.72
CA ASN A 73 2.38 16.16 13.19
C ASN A 73 1.86 17.54 13.67
N GLN A 74 1.73 18.51 12.77
CA GLN A 74 1.12 19.81 13.09
C GLN A 74 -0.40 19.67 13.22
N THR A 75 -0.81 19.22 14.40
CA THR A 75 -2.19 19.35 14.90
C THR A 75 -2.59 20.82 14.85
N GLY A 76 -3.31 21.23 13.80
CA GLY A 76 -3.89 22.56 13.68
C GLY A 76 -3.42 23.43 12.51
N THR A 77 -2.61 22.98 11.55
CA THR A 77 -2.41 23.77 10.31
C THR A 77 -3.62 23.65 9.37
N PRO A 78 -4.32 24.76 9.03
CA PRO A 78 -5.56 24.73 8.23
C PRO A 78 -5.37 24.38 6.73
N HIS A 79 -4.14 24.09 6.28
CA HIS A 79 -3.80 24.06 4.85
C HIS A 79 -3.91 22.67 4.18
N PHE A 80 -3.83 21.57 4.93
CA PHE A 80 -3.81 20.20 4.40
C PHE A 80 -4.84 19.29 5.09
N LYS A 81 -6.11 19.70 5.08
CA LYS A 81 -7.21 18.98 5.76
C LYS A 81 -7.39 17.52 5.33
N HIS A 82 -6.89 17.17 4.13
CA HIS A 82 -7.03 15.83 3.57
C HIS A 82 -5.74 15.00 3.67
N GLY A 83 -4.75 15.46 4.45
CA GLY A 83 -3.55 14.70 4.79
C GLY A 83 -2.34 14.95 3.90
N VAL A 84 -1.31 14.14 4.16
CA VAL A 84 0.00 14.16 3.50
C VAL A 84 0.25 12.76 2.94
N ALA A 85 0.61 12.66 1.66
CA ALA A 85 0.92 11.40 0.99
C ALA A 85 2.33 11.43 0.40
N VAL A 86 3.08 10.33 0.53
CA VAL A 86 4.44 10.18 -0.01
C VAL A 86 4.46 9.04 -1.01
N ALA A 87 4.87 9.32 -2.25
CA ALA A 87 5.11 8.30 -3.26
C ALA A 87 6.62 8.21 -3.57
N ARG A 88 7.20 7.02 -3.40
CA ARG A 88 8.59 6.73 -3.77
C ARG A 88 8.61 6.24 -5.21
N LEU A 89 9.27 6.99 -6.10
CA LEU A 89 9.28 6.71 -7.54
C LEU A 89 10.64 6.24 -8.05
N GLY A 90 11.61 6.01 -7.15
CA GLY A 90 13.00 5.72 -7.53
C GLY A 90 13.23 4.39 -8.25
N ASP A 91 12.26 3.50 -8.22
CA ASP A 91 12.31 2.19 -8.91
C ASP A 91 11.47 2.17 -10.20
N ILE A 92 10.89 3.31 -10.61
CA ILE A 92 10.06 3.42 -11.82
C ILE A 92 10.87 4.05 -12.94
N LYS A 93 10.92 3.36 -14.09
CA LYS A 93 11.58 3.86 -15.30
C LYS A 93 10.59 4.66 -16.15
N SER A 94 11.10 5.55 -17.01
CA SER A 94 10.28 6.34 -17.95
C SER A 94 9.42 5.49 -18.91
N THR A 95 9.84 4.26 -19.20
CA THR A 95 9.13 3.30 -20.04
C THR A 95 8.07 2.50 -19.30
N ASP A 96 7.93 2.69 -18.00
CA ASP A 96 7.04 1.92 -17.14
C ASP A 96 5.70 2.65 -16.95
N ASP A 97 4.59 1.99 -17.25
CA ASP A 97 3.22 2.52 -17.08
C ASP A 97 2.77 2.57 -15.61
N ARG A 98 3.67 2.28 -14.66
CA ARG A 98 3.38 2.19 -13.22
C ARG A 98 3.27 3.53 -12.50
N LEU A 99 3.69 4.65 -13.09
CA LEU A 99 3.69 5.97 -12.44
C LEU A 99 2.34 6.33 -11.81
N ASP A 100 1.28 6.36 -12.62
CA ASP A 100 -0.06 6.77 -12.15
C ASP A 100 -0.58 5.81 -11.07
N THR A 101 -0.23 4.53 -11.18
CA THR A 101 -0.61 3.49 -10.22
C THR A 101 0.10 3.66 -8.89
N THR A 102 1.41 3.92 -8.87
CA THR A 102 2.16 4.12 -7.62
C THR A 102 1.70 5.38 -6.88
N ILE A 103 1.35 6.45 -7.60
CA ILE A 103 0.77 7.65 -6.99
C ILE A 103 -0.64 7.36 -6.46
N ALA A 104 -1.47 6.61 -7.21
CA ALA A 104 -2.79 6.20 -6.75
C ALA A 104 -2.71 5.33 -5.48
N GLU A 105 -1.78 4.39 -5.42
CA GLU A 105 -1.51 3.55 -4.25
C GLU A 105 -1.10 4.39 -3.04
N ALA A 106 -0.19 5.36 -3.22
CA ALA A 106 0.22 6.28 -2.15
C ALA A 106 -0.94 7.17 -1.63
N LEU A 107 -1.96 7.42 -2.46
CA LEU A 107 -3.16 8.19 -2.12
C LEU A 107 -4.34 7.32 -1.65
N GLY A 108 -4.19 6.00 -1.63
CA GLY A 108 -5.29 5.07 -1.31
C GLY A 108 -6.43 5.08 -2.35
N ILE A 109 -6.13 5.40 -3.62
CA ILE A 109 -7.10 5.45 -4.72
C ILE A 109 -7.23 4.07 -5.37
N LEU A 110 -8.47 3.65 -5.56
CA LEU A 110 -8.84 2.37 -6.14
C LEU A 110 -8.56 2.23 -7.64
N HIS A 111 -8.19 1.01 -8.04
CA HIS A 111 -8.08 0.56 -9.44
C HIS A 111 -9.30 -0.18 -9.99
N ASN A 112 -10.40 -0.27 -9.25
CA ASN A 112 -11.58 -1.10 -9.58
C ASN A 112 -12.60 -0.56 -10.62
N ALA A 113 -12.53 0.70 -11.06
CA ALA A 113 -13.36 1.22 -12.16
C ALA A 113 -12.73 0.96 -13.56
N SER A 114 -13.58 0.83 -14.59
CA SER A 114 -13.18 0.72 -16.01
C SER A 114 -12.53 1.99 -16.58
N SER A 115 -12.56 3.10 -15.83
CA SER A 115 -11.96 4.38 -16.21
C SER A 115 -10.43 4.38 -16.04
N PRO A 116 -9.66 5.06 -16.92
CA PRO A 116 -8.22 5.22 -16.77
C PRO A 116 -7.83 5.74 -15.38
N ILE A 117 -6.74 5.23 -14.82
CA ILE A 117 -6.28 5.57 -13.45
C ILE A 117 -6.00 7.07 -13.30
N ARG A 118 -5.48 7.71 -14.36
CA ARG A 118 -5.25 9.15 -14.42
C ARG A 118 -6.51 9.97 -14.16
N THR A 119 -7.63 9.57 -14.76
CA THR A 119 -8.92 10.24 -14.58
C THR A 119 -9.37 10.18 -13.12
N ARG A 120 -9.12 9.05 -12.45
CA ARG A 120 -9.46 8.88 -11.04
C ARG A 120 -8.56 9.67 -10.11
N LEU A 121 -7.25 9.75 -10.40
CA LEU A 121 -6.35 10.65 -9.68
C LEU A 121 -6.89 12.08 -9.72
N VAL A 122 -7.31 12.53 -10.91
CA VAL A 122 -7.91 13.85 -11.10
C VAL A 122 -9.19 14.01 -10.28
N GLU A 123 -10.14 13.08 -10.38
CA GLU A 123 -11.41 13.15 -9.66
C GLU A 123 -11.22 13.16 -8.15
N HIS A 124 -10.32 12.32 -7.64
CA HIS A 124 -10.02 12.21 -6.21
C HIS A 124 -9.38 13.47 -5.65
N LEU A 125 -8.46 14.09 -6.41
CA LEU A 125 -7.68 15.24 -5.94
C LEU A 125 -8.39 16.58 -6.18
N ARG A 126 -9.37 16.65 -7.11
CA ARG A 126 -10.03 17.88 -7.57
C ARG A 126 -10.47 18.81 -6.44
N HIS A 127 -11.01 18.27 -5.34
CA HIS A 127 -11.56 19.04 -4.23
C HIS A 127 -10.75 18.92 -2.93
N LYS A 128 -9.58 18.25 -2.96
CA LYS A 128 -8.79 17.98 -1.77
C LYS A 128 -7.70 19.03 -1.54
N GLN A 129 -7.61 19.48 -0.29
CA GLN A 129 -6.47 20.19 0.28
C GLN A 129 -5.47 19.16 0.81
N LEU A 130 -4.58 18.69 -0.06
CA LEU A 130 -3.64 17.60 0.20
C LEU A 130 -2.22 18.00 -0.21
N LEU A 131 -1.23 17.49 0.54
CA LEU A 131 0.19 17.59 0.19
C LEU A 131 0.66 16.25 -0.39
N LEU A 132 1.09 16.26 -1.65
CA LEU A 132 1.66 15.08 -2.31
C LEU A 132 3.17 15.26 -2.44
N LEU A 133 3.95 14.39 -1.80
CA LEU A 133 5.40 14.37 -1.89
C LEU A 133 5.85 13.23 -2.81
N LEU A 134 6.63 13.54 -3.83
CA LEU A 134 7.15 12.59 -4.81
C LEU A 134 8.67 12.53 -4.70
N ASP A 135 9.21 11.33 -4.45
CA ASP A 135 10.64 11.16 -4.22
C ASP A 135 11.33 10.42 -5.37
N ASN A 136 12.53 10.89 -5.73
CA ASN A 136 13.45 10.31 -6.72
C ASN A 136 12.89 10.29 -8.15
N CYS A 137 12.44 11.46 -8.63
CA CYS A 137 11.66 11.62 -9.86
C CYS A 137 12.47 11.78 -11.14
N GLU A 138 13.80 11.87 -11.07
CA GLU A 138 14.66 12.20 -12.21
C GLU A 138 14.50 11.24 -13.42
N GLN A 139 14.24 9.95 -13.18
CA GLN A 139 14.08 8.94 -14.24
C GLN A 139 12.75 9.06 -15.00
N LEU A 140 11.82 9.87 -14.50
CA LEU A 140 10.48 10.07 -15.05
C LEU A 140 10.34 11.43 -15.76
N VAL A 141 11.39 12.24 -15.71
CA VAL A 141 11.56 13.41 -16.56
C VAL A 141 12.18 12.92 -17.88
N GLY A 142 11.60 13.30 -19.01
CA GLY A 142 12.16 12.96 -20.32
C GLY A 142 13.46 13.72 -20.57
N ASP A 143 14.10 13.42 -21.71
CA ASP A 143 15.41 13.98 -22.07
C ASP A 143 15.43 15.51 -22.06
N GLU A 144 14.29 16.13 -22.37
CA GLU A 144 14.09 17.57 -22.26
C GLU A 144 13.16 17.93 -21.08
N PRO A 145 13.46 19.01 -20.33
CA PRO A 145 12.57 19.54 -19.32
C PRO A 145 11.16 19.81 -19.84
N GLY A 146 10.16 19.31 -19.12
CA GLY A 146 8.77 19.41 -19.51
C GLY A 146 8.28 18.25 -20.38
N THR A 147 9.18 17.36 -20.81
CA THR A 147 8.84 16.09 -21.47
C THR A 147 8.85 14.93 -20.47
N GLY A 148 8.16 13.84 -20.78
CA GLY A 148 8.14 12.62 -19.96
C GLY A 148 6.87 12.41 -19.13
N PRO A 149 6.69 11.19 -18.59
CA PRO A 149 5.43 10.76 -17.99
C PRO A 149 5.04 11.56 -16.74
N LEU A 150 6.02 11.98 -15.93
CA LEU A 150 5.76 12.74 -14.70
C LEU A 150 5.34 14.20 -14.98
N PRO A 151 6.08 15.01 -15.76
CA PRO A 151 5.62 16.35 -16.12
C PRO A 151 4.22 16.38 -16.74
N ASP A 152 3.88 15.39 -17.59
CA ASP A 152 2.53 15.23 -18.16
C ASP A 152 1.46 14.99 -17.10
N LEU A 153 1.73 14.09 -16.16
CA LEU A 153 0.82 13.83 -15.05
C LEU A 153 0.64 15.07 -14.16
N LEU A 154 1.72 15.73 -13.77
CA LEU A 154 1.67 16.89 -12.89
C LEU A 154 0.88 18.06 -13.51
N ARG A 155 1.04 18.32 -14.82
CA ARG A 155 0.20 19.30 -15.54
C ARG A 155 -1.29 18.98 -15.43
N THR A 156 -1.63 17.70 -15.56
CA THR A 156 -3.01 17.21 -15.49
C THR A 156 -3.58 17.38 -14.07
N LEU A 157 -2.84 16.98 -13.04
CA LEU A 157 -3.28 17.08 -11.64
C LEU A 157 -3.38 18.53 -11.14
N LEU A 158 -2.38 19.36 -11.45
CA LEU A 158 -2.35 20.76 -11.02
C LEU A 158 -3.40 21.63 -11.73
N SER A 159 -3.74 21.34 -12.99
CA SER A 159 -4.84 22.05 -13.67
C SER A 159 -6.21 21.67 -13.09
N ALA A 160 -6.41 20.40 -12.74
CA ALA A 160 -7.70 19.92 -12.27
C ALA A 160 -7.95 20.11 -10.76
N SER A 161 -6.91 20.30 -9.95
CA SER A 161 -7.01 20.30 -8.48
C SER A 161 -6.41 21.57 -7.83
N PRO A 162 -7.14 22.70 -7.79
CA PRO A 162 -6.59 24.01 -7.40
C PRO A 162 -5.95 24.07 -6.01
N ALA A 163 -6.41 23.22 -5.09
CA ALA A 163 -5.94 23.17 -3.70
C ALA A 163 -4.80 22.16 -3.46
N LEU A 164 -4.43 21.37 -4.47
CA LEU A 164 -3.33 20.41 -4.40
C LEU A 164 -1.97 21.14 -4.38
N ARG A 165 -1.10 20.71 -3.47
CA ARG A 165 0.31 21.11 -3.43
C ARG A 165 1.20 19.88 -3.58
N ILE A 166 2.26 20.04 -4.35
CA ILE A 166 3.17 18.96 -4.70
C ILE A 166 4.61 19.37 -4.37
N VAL A 167 5.33 18.51 -3.67
CA VAL A 167 6.77 18.63 -3.43
C VAL A 167 7.46 17.47 -4.11
N VAL A 168 8.47 17.75 -4.93
CA VAL A 168 9.18 16.73 -5.71
C VAL A 168 10.67 16.76 -5.37
N THR A 169 11.32 15.61 -5.22
CA THR A 169 12.80 15.54 -5.25
C THR A 169 13.24 15.09 -6.64
N SER A 170 14.17 15.84 -7.22
CA SER A 170 14.74 15.53 -8.53
C SER A 170 16.16 16.09 -8.64
N GLN A 171 16.95 15.53 -9.56
CA GLN A 171 18.25 16.07 -9.93
C GLN A 171 18.14 17.10 -11.05
N THR A 172 17.10 17.00 -11.88
CA THR A 172 16.82 17.89 -13.00
C THR A 172 15.50 18.63 -12.79
N LYS A 173 15.33 19.78 -13.45
CA LYS A 173 14.07 20.52 -13.44
C LYS A 173 12.97 19.73 -14.17
N LEU A 174 11.73 19.77 -13.65
CA LEU A 174 10.61 19.06 -14.25
C LEU A 174 10.08 19.75 -15.51
N GLY A 175 10.23 21.08 -15.61
CA GLY A 175 9.74 21.88 -16.75
C GLY A 175 8.23 22.04 -16.77
N VAL A 176 7.57 22.00 -15.60
CA VAL A 176 6.13 22.22 -15.44
C VAL A 176 5.87 23.70 -15.14
N ARG A 177 4.85 24.31 -15.77
CA ARG A 177 4.52 25.72 -15.53
C ARG A 177 4.14 25.96 -14.07
N GLY A 178 4.77 26.95 -13.43
CA GLY A 178 4.58 27.25 -12.01
C GLY A 178 5.41 26.37 -11.08
N GLU A 179 6.38 25.62 -11.61
CA GLU A 179 7.43 24.96 -10.84
C GLU A 179 8.32 26.00 -10.15
N HIS A 180 8.41 25.92 -8.82
CA HIS A 180 9.40 26.65 -8.04
C HIS A 180 10.53 25.73 -7.66
N LEU A 181 11.74 26.05 -8.13
CA LEU A 181 12.93 25.31 -7.78
C LEU A 181 13.43 25.78 -6.41
N LEU A 182 13.57 24.84 -5.48
CA LEU A 182 14.27 25.06 -4.22
C LEU A 182 15.59 24.29 -4.28
N PRO A 183 16.72 24.96 -4.56
CA PRO A 183 18.02 24.33 -4.56
C PRO A 183 18.32 23.75 -3.16
N VAL A 184 18.67 22.48 -3.12
CA VAL A 184 19.18 21.82 -1.92
C VAL A 184 20.71 21.82 -2.02
N PRO A 185 21.41 22.74 -1.34
CA PRO A 185 22.85 22.79 -1.40
C PRO A 185 23.48 21.61 -0.62
N PRO A 186 24.73 21.27 -0.94
CA PRO A 186 25.59 20.51 -0.02
C PRO A 186 25.65 21.19 1.36
N LEU A 187 26.09 20.45 2.37
CA LEU A 187 26.28 21.01 3.71
C LEU A 187 27.44 22.00 3.69
N CYS A 188 27.29 23.08 4.46
CA CYS A 188 28.33 24.10 4.57
C CYS A 188 29.63 23.51 5.11
N THR A 189 30.74 23.77 4.42
CA THR A 189 32.09 23.34 4.79
C THR A 189 32.90 24.44 5.50
N GLY A 190 32.43 25.70 5.46
CA GLY A 190 33.07 26.86 6.12
C GLY A 190 33.99 27.71 5.24
N VAL A 191 34.12 27.41 3.95
CA VAL A 191 35.06 28.08 3.01
C VAL A 191 34.38 29.06 2.06
N GLU A 192 33.05 29.11 2.04
CA GLU A 192 32.30 29.97 1.13
C GLU A 192 32.44 31.45 1.53
N GLU A 193 32.66 32.35 0.55
CA GLU A 193 32.84 33.82 0.73
C GLU A 193 31.70 34.51 1.50
N SER A 194 30.58 33.81 1.72
CA SER A 194 29.40 34.27 2.46
C SER A 194 29.40 33.96 3.96
N CYS A 195 30.41 33.27 4.50
CA CYS A 195 30.49 33.03 5.94
C CYS A 195 30.94 34.30 6.69
N ASP A 196 30.19 34.70 7.72
CA ASP A 196 30.58 35.81 8.59
C ASP A 196 31.98 35.51 9.19
N PRO A 197 32.96 36.43 9.08
CA PRO A 197 34.29 36.27 9.68
C PRO A 197 34.27 35.92 11.17
N ALA A 198 33.17 36.23 11.88
CA ALA A 198 32.95 35.88 13.29
C ALA A 198 32.67 34.38 13.54
N GLU A 199 32.28 33.60 12.53
CA GLU A 199 31.91 32.17 12.66
C GLU A 199 33.05 31.19 12.33
N ARG A 200 34.26 31.70 12.03
CA ARG A 200 35.46 30.89 11.67
C ARG A 200 36.00 29.96 12.78
N GLY A 201 35.28 29.81 13.89
CA GLY A 201 35.58 28.90 15.00
C GLY A 201 34.44 27.95 15.38
N THR A 202 33.32 27.94 14.63
CA THR A 202 32.18 27.05 14.88
C THR A 202 32.23 25.81 13.99
N VAL A 203 31.82 24.65 14.53
CA VAL A 203 31.71 23.40 13.76
C VAL A 203 30.57 23.54 12.75
N HIS A 204 30.91 23.66 11.47
CA HIS A 204 29.94 23.81 10.37
C HIS A 204 29.15 22.51 10.11
N GLU A 205 28.06 22.59 9.34
CA GLU A 205 27.13 21.46 9.13
C GLU A 205 27.83 20.18 8.62
N ALA A 206 28.75 20.30 7.65
CA ALA A 206 29.49 19.17 7.10
C ALA A 206 30.44 18.53 8.14
N GLN A 207 31.12 19.37 8.92
CA GLN A 207 32.02 18.92 9.99
C GLN A 207 31.25 18.24 11.11
N ARG A 208 30.10 18.81 11.50
CA ARG A 208 29.21 18.23 12.52
C ARG A 208 28.72 16.86 12.07
N LEU A 209 28.35 16.71 10.80
CA LEU A 209 27.97 15.40 10.26
C LEU A 209 29.12 14.40 10.35
N LEU A 210 30.35 14.77 9.94
CA LEU A 210 31.52 13.89 10.02
C LEU A 210 31.82 13.47 11.46
N LEU A 211 31.79 14.42 12.40
CA LEU A 211 32.02 14.17 13.82
C LEU A 211 30.95 13.27 14.44
N ASP A 212 29.67 13.52 14.15
CA ASP A 212 28.54 12.68 14.60
C ASP A 212 28.72 11.23 14.09
N ARG A 213 29.02 11.05 12.80
CA ARG A 213 29.22 9.71 12.21
C ARG A 213 30.47 9.01 12.73
N ALA A 214 31.58 9.73 12.93
CA ALA A 214 32.79 9.18 13.50
C ALA A 214 32.54 8.67 14.94
N GLN A 215 31.79 9.44 15.73
CA GLN A 215 31.43 9.05 17.09
C GLN A 215 30.53 7.81 17.11
N GLU A 216 29.61 7.66 16.16
CA GLU A 216 28.75 6.47 16.05
C GLU A 216 29.54 5.16 15.83
N ILE A 217 30.69 5.21 15.15
CA ILE A 217 31.59 4.06 14.98
C ILE A 217 32.68 3.98 16.07
N GLY A 218 32.58 4.80 17.13
CA GLY A 218 33.50 4.80 18.26
C GLY A 218 34.79 5.59 18.07
N VAL A 219 34.93 6.34 16.97
CA VAL A 219 36.11 7.17 16.68
C VAL A 219 35.87 8.59 17.18
N ARG A 220 36.58 8.99 18.24
CA ARG A 220 36.54 10.37 18.75
C ARG A 220 37.63 11.20 18.10
N ILE A 221 37.24 12.13 17.23
CA ILE A 221 38.17 13.07 16.60
C ILE A 221 38.45 14.23 17.56
N PRO A 222 39.71 14.42 18.00
CA PRO A 222 40.08 15.50 18.90
C PRO A 222 40.10 16.86 18.15
N ARG A 223 39.96 17.96 18.90
CA ARG A 223 39.77 19.31 18.34
C ARG A 223 40.96 19.82 17.51
N ASP A 224 42.16 19.37 17.84
CA ASP A 224 43.41 19.61 17.10
C ASP A 224 43.37 19.05 15.66
N HIS A 225 42.53 18.05 15.38
CA HIS A 225 42.34 17.50 14.03
C HIS A 225 41.19 18.16 13.23
N TYR A 226 40.53 19.19 13.75
CA TYR A 226 39.40 19.83 13.04
C TYR A 226 39.82 20.53 11.74
N ALA A 227 41.09 20.91 11.60
CA ALA A 227 41.64 21.40 10.34
C ALA A 227 41.58 20.33 9.24
N LEU A 228 41.99 19.09 9.57
CA LEU A 228 41.91 17.95 8.65
C LEU A 228 40.46 17.56 8.34
N VAL A 229 39.56 17.65 9.33
CA VAL A 229 38.10 17.46 9.13
C VAL A 229 37.56 18.47 8.12
N SER A 230 37.98 19.73 8.23
CA SER A 230 37.58 20.79 7.30
C SER A 230 38.08 20.48 5.89
N THR A 231 39.36 20.18 5.73
CA THR A 231 39.95 19.79 4.43
C THR A 231 39.23 18.58 3.83
N LEU A 232 38.92 17.56 4.63
CA LEU A 232 38.20 16.38 4.15
C LEU A 232 36.76 16.70 3.71
N CYS A 233 36.02 17.48 4.50
CA CYS A 233 34.67 17.92 4.14
C CYS A 233 34.65 18.75 2.84
N GLU A 234 35.68 19.57 2.61
CA GLU A 234 35.89 20.32 1.36
C GLU A 234 36.16 19.39 0.18
N LEU A 235 37.05 18.41 0.33
CA LEU A 235 37.36 17.41 -0.70
C LEU A 235 36.12 16.59 -1.09
N LEU A 236 35.25 16.29 -0.12
CA LEU A 236 33.98 15.59 -0.32
C LEU A 236 32.85 16.52 -0.82
N GLY A 237 33.16 17.80 -1.03
CA GLY A 237 32.24 18.81 -1.58
C GLY A 237 31.01 19.07 -0.72
N GLY A 238 31.10 18.83 0.59
CA GLY A 238 29.96 18.98 1.53
C GLY A 238 28.81 18.00 1.28
N LEU A 239 28.98 16.96 0.47
CA LEU A 239 27.91 16.00 0.17
C LEU A 239 27.67 15.07 1.37
N PRO A 240 26.47 15.06 1.99
CA PRO A 240 26.19 14.23 3.16
C PRO A 240 26.55 12.75 2.98
N LEU A 241 26.14 12.16 1.86
CA LEU A 241 26.43 10.75 1.59
C LEU A 241 27.94 10.48 1.47
N ALA A 242 28.69 11.39 0.85
CA ALA A 242 30.14 11.26 0.72
C ALA A 242 30.83 11.37 2.10
N ILE A 243 30.35 12.27 2.94
CA ILE A 243 30.81 12.44 4.33
C ILE A 243 30.49 11.20 5.16
N GLU A 244 29.29 10.63 5.06
CA GLU A 244 28.90 9.40 5.75
C GLU A 244 29.77 8.21 5.32
N LEU A 245 30.02 8.06 4.00
CA LEU A 245 30.91 7.02 3.47
C LEU A 245 32.35 7.19 3.94
N ALA A 246 32.87 8.41 3.99
CA ALA A 246 34.21 8.71 4.48
C ALA A 246 34.33 8.47 5.99
N ALA A 247 33.35 8.91 6.78
CA ALA A 247 33.30 8.70 8.22
C ALA A 247 33.37 7.21 8.57
N GLY A 248 32.64 6.37 7.83
CA GLY A 248 32.66 4.91 7.97
C GLY A 248 33.98 4.22 7.65
N LYS A 249 35.05 4.95 7.28
CA LYS A 249 36.41 4.42 7.05
C LYS A 249 37.42 4.82 8.11
N LEU A 250 37.03 5.65 9.06
CA LEU A 250 37.94 6.14 10.11
C LEU A 250 38.40 5.04 11.08
N ASP A 251 37.82 3.84 10.99
CA ASP A 251 38.23 2.65 11.72
C ASP A 251 39.46 1.95 11.09
N ILE A 252 39.70 2.14 9.78
CA ILE A 252 40.75 1.47 9.01
C ILE A 252 41.76 2.43 8.37
N MET A 253 41.47 3.73 8.35
CA MET A 253 42.33 4.75 7.76
C MET A 253 42.27 6.03 8.59
N THR A 254 43.42 6.67 8.81
CA THR A 254 43.49 7.93 9.55
C THR A 254 42.95 9.09 8.72
N LEU A 255 42.47 10.13 9.41
CA LEU A 255 41.99 11.36 8.77
C LEU A 255 43.05 12.02 7.87
N GLN A 256 44.33 11.91 8.24
CA GLN A 256 45.44 12.43 7.47
C GLN A 256 45.68 11.62 6.19
N GLU A 257 45.68 10.29 6.26
CA GLU A 257 45.79 9.42 5.08
C GLU A 257 44.63 9.62 4.09
N MET A 258 43.41 9.85 4.59
CA MET A 258 42.25 10.15 3.75
C MET A 258 42.40 11.47 2.98
N VAL A 259 42.99 12.49 3.60
CA VAL A 259 43.30 13.77 2.95
C VAL A 259 44.47 13.59 1.96
N GLU A 260 45.48 12.79 2.27
CA GLU A 260 46.65 12.59 1.41
C GLU A 260 46.35 11.72 0.16
N GLN A 261 45.44 10.73 0.26
CA GLN A 261 45.06 9.84 -0.86
C GLN A 261 43.96 10.41 -1.79
N HIS A 262 43.67 11.71 -1.70
CA HIS A 262 42.59 12.41 -2.42
C HIS A 262 42.66 12.37 -3.96
N ASN A 263 43.77 11.90 -4.55
CA ASN A 263 43.94 11.76 -6.01
C ASN A 263 42.89 10.82 -6.65
N LEU A 264 42.24 9.95 -5.87
CA LEU A 264 41.14 9.08 -6.32
C LEU A 264 39.77 9.78 -6.38
N LEU A 265 39.61 10.93 -5.73
CA LEU A 265 38.37 11.72 -5.72
C LEU A 265 38.26 12.68 -6.92
N HIS A 266 39.37 12.94 -7.61
CA HIS A 266 39.46 13.88 -8.72
C HIS A 266 40.12 13.26 -9.96
N VAL A 267 39.31 12.68 -10.86
CA VAL A 267 39.76 12.34 -12.22
C VAL A 267 38.75 12.85 -13.25
N LEU A 268 39.27 13.68 -14.19
CA LEU A 268 38.63 14.35 -15.36
C LEU A 268 37.91 15.70 -15.11
N VAL A 269 38.68 16.78 -15.26
CA VAL A 269 38.20 18.17 -15.32
C VAL A 269 37.67 18.49 -16.72
N GLY A 270 36.34 18.59 -16.85
CA GLY A 270 35.65 19.13 -18.03
C GLY A 270 34.14 18.96 -17.89
N GLY A 271 33.41 20.05 -17.58
CA GLY A 271 31.94 20.07 -17.52
C GLY A 271 31.34 21.00 -16.46
N SER A 272 30.01 21.23 -16.54
CA SER A 272 29.21 22.05 -15.62
C SER A 272 29.24 21.58 -14.17
N SER A 273 28.81 22.44 -13.24
CA SER A 273 28.87 22.21 -11.78
C SER A 273 28.14 20.92 -11.33
N GLU A 274 27.03 20.57 -11.99
CA GLU A 274 26.28 19.33 -11.71
C GLU A 274 27.03 18.06 -12.13
N GLN A 275 27.62 18.05 -13.33
CA GLN A 275 28.43 16.92 -13.82
C GLN A 275 29.71 16.74 -13.00
N ARG A 276 30.26 17.81 -12.42
CA ARG A 276 31.37 17.69 -11.45
C ARG A 276 30.93 16.94 -10.20
N ARG A 277 29.75 17.25 -9.65
CA ARG A 277 29.22 16.62 -8.41
C ARG A 277 28.76 15.18 -8.62
N HIS A 278 28.17 14.85 -9.76
CA HIS A 278 27.88 13.45 -10.14
C HIS A 278 29.14 12.61 -10.25
N ARG A 279 30.20 13.18 -10.84
CA ARG A 279 31.53 12.58 -10.85
C ARG A 279 32.08 12.43 -9.44
N THR A 280 32.00 13.46 -8.58
CA THR A 280 32.44 13.36 -7.18
C THR A 280 31.74 12.22 -6.44
N LEU A 281 30.43 12.02 -6.63
CA LEU A 281 29.72 10.92 -5.97
C LEU A 281 30.12 9.55 -6.52
N ARG A 282 30.21 9.38 -7.85
CA ARG A 282 30.70 8.12 -8.45
C ARG A 282 32.14 7.85 -8.03
N SER A 283 33.03 8.84 -8.08
CA SER A 283 34.41 8.73 -7.61
C SER A 283 34.50 8.41 -6.12
N THR A 284 33.59 8.92 -5.29
CA THR A 284 33.52 8.56 -3.87
C THR A 284 33.07 7.10 -3.68
N LEU A 285 32.13 6.62 -4.50
CA LEU A 285 31.71 5.21 -4.51
C LEU A 285 32.84 4.31 -5.02
N ASP A 286 33.51 4.68 -6.11
CA ASP A 286 34.70 3.98 -6.65
C ASP A 286 35.81 3.91 -5.61
N TRP A 287 36.08 5.01 -4.90
CA TRP A 287 37.05 5.03 -3.81
C TRP A 287 36.62 4.13 -2.65
N SER A 288 35.38 4.26 -2.17
CA SER A 288 34.85 3.43 -1.08
C SER A 288 34.86 1.94 -1.43
N TYR A 289 34.55 1.60 -2.68
CA TYR A 289 34.59 0.25 -3.24
C TYR A 289 36.03 -0.26 -3.38
N ASN A 290 36.96 0.55 -3.88
CA ASN A 290 38.35 0.16 -4.06
C ASN A 290 39.07 -0.15 -2.74
N LEU A 291 38.66 0.48 -1.65
CA LEU A 291 39.12 0.21 -0.28
C LEU A 291 38.55 -1.07 0.35
N LEU A 292 37.57 -1.71 -0.30
CA LEU A 292 37.06 -2.99 0.18
C LEU A 292 38.07 -4.11 -0.10
N THR A 293 38.21 -5.04 0.85
CA THR A 293 38.94 -6.29 0.61
C THR A 293 38.25 -7.11 -0.48
N PRO A 294 38.92 -8.09 -1.12
CA PRO A 294 38.28 -8.94 -2.12
C PRO A 294 36.98 -9.60 -1.61
N ASP A 295 36.99 -10.07 -0.36
CA ASP A 295 35.83 -10.66 0.32
C ASP A 295 34.68 -9.68 0.53
N GLU A 296 35.01 -8.43 0.87
CA GLU A 296 34.03 -7.36 1.06
C GLU A 296 33.46 -6.86 -0.27
N LYS A 297 34.29 -6.74 -1.32
CA LYS A 297 33.84 -6.42 -2.69
C LYS A 297 32.86 -7.47 -3.18
N HIS A 298 33.17 -8.74 -2.92
CA HIS A 298 32.29 -9.85 -3.26
C HIS A 298 30.96 -9.72 -2.51
N MET A 299 30.96 -9.54 -1.18
CA MET A 299 29.72 -9.36 -0.42
C MET A 299 28.92 -8.10 -0.83
N PHE A 300 29.62 -7.02 -1.20
CA PHE A 300 28.98 -5.80 -1.70
C PHE A 300 28.19 -6.08 -3.00
N MET A 301 28.79 -6.81 -3.93
CA MET A 301 28.13 -7.26 -5.16
C MET A 301 26.93 -8.16 -4.84
N LEU A 302 27.13 -9.17 -3.97
CA LEU A 302 26.07 -10.10 -3.53
C LEU A 302 24.88 -9.39 -2.89
N THR A 303 25.09 -8.28 -2.18
CA THR A 303 24.01 -7.53 -1.53
C THR A 303 23.36 -6.50 -2.45
N SER A 304 24.03 -6.12 -3.53
CA SER A 304 23.51 -5.18 -4.53
C SER A 304 22.41 -5.78 -5.41
N VAL A 305 22.21 -7.11 -5.38
CA VAL A 305 21.10 -7.75 -6.10
C VAL A 305 19.74 -7.65 -5.45
N PHE A 306 19.68 -7.29 -4.17
CA PHE A 306 18.40 -7.16 -3.49
C PHE A 306 17.75 -5.82 -3.83
N ASP A 307 16.49 -5.87 -4.22
CA ASP A 307 15.64 -4.72 -4.43
C ASP A 307 14.82 -4.42 -3.17
N GLY A 308 14.96 -3.21 -2.62
CA GLY A 308 14.49 -2.89 -1.28
C GLY A 308 15.48 -3.36 -0.22
N GLY A 309 15.02 -4.24 0.68
CA GLY A 309 15.84 -4.80 1.75
C GLY A 309 15.71 -6.31 1.85
N PHE A 310 16.60 -6.94 2.60
CA PHE A 310 16.71 -8.39 2.72
C PHE A 310 17.04 -8.80 4.16
N ASP A 311 16.78 -10.05 4.52
CA ASP A 311 17.20 -10.59 5.81
C ASP A 311 18.47 -11.43 5.70
N LEU A 312 18.98 -11.90 6.85
CA LEU A 312 20.18 -12.73 6.88
C LEU A 312 19.99 -14.04 6.10
N HIS A 313 18.80 -14.65 6.12
CA HIS A 313 18.55 -15.92 5.45
C HIS A 313 18.65 -15.77 3.93
N ALA A 314 18.07 -14.70 3.37
CA ALA A 314 18.17 -14.37 1.95
C ALA A 314 19.62 -14.08 1.55
N ALA A 315 20.35 -13.29 2.34
CA ALA A 315 21.76 -13.02 2.08
C ALA A 315 22.60 -14.31 2.11
N THR A 316 22.39 -15.17 3.10
CA THR A 316 23.12 -16.44 3.23
C THR A 316 22.84 -17.39 2.07
N ALA A 317 21.59 -17.49 1.62
CA ALA A 317 21.23 -18.36 0.51
C ALA A 317 21.88 -17.93 -0.81
N VAL A 318 21.86 -16.63 -1.11
CA VAL A 318 22.54 -16.09 -2.29
C VAL A 318 24.05 -16.22 -2.16
N ALA A 319 24.62 -15.93 -0.99
CA ALA A 319 26.07 -16.01 -0.75
C ALA A 319 26.62 -17.45 -0.84
N ALA A 320 25.86 -18.44 -0.36
CA ALA A 320 26.25 -19.84 -0.44
C ALA A 320 26.37 -20.36 -1.88
N ALA A 321 25.62 -19.78 -2.83
CA ALA A 321 25.74 -20.10 -4.26
C ALA A 321 27.03 -19.56 -4.91
N HIS A 322 27.78 -18.73 -4.18
CA HIS A 322 29.00 -18.08 -4.65
C HIS A 322 30.16 -18.30 -3.66
N ASP A 323 30.28 -19.51 -3.12
CA ASP A 323 31.44 -19.95 -2.31
C ASP A 323 31.73 -19.10 -1.05
N VAL A 324 30.70 -18.45 -0.48
CA VAL A 324 30.82 -17.80 0.83
C VAL A 324 30.25 -18.72 1.90
N ASP A 325 31.06 -19.06 2.91
CA ASP A 325 30.62 -19.86 4.05
C ASP A 325 29.50 -19.12 4.81
N GLN A 326 28.44 -19.86 5.18
CA GLN A 326 27.32 -19.34 5.96
C GLN A 326 27.78 -18.69 7.27
N ALA A 327 28.84 -19.22 7.89
CA ALA A 327 29.42 -18.68 9.12
C ALA A 327 29.99 -17.26 8.95
N ASP A 328 30.45 -16.92 7.74
CA ASP A 328 31.10 -15.64 7.45
C ASP A 328 30.11 -14.53 7.05
N VAL A 329 28.94 -14.90 6.53
CA VAL A 329 27.97 -13.94 5.96
C VAL A 329 27.60 -12.85 6.95
N LEU A 330 27.30 -13.20 8.20
CA LEU A 330 26.93 -12.22 9.22
C LEU A 330 28.09 -11.25 9.51
N GLY A 331 29.32 -11.76 9.61
CA GLY A 331 30.52 -10.94 9.81
C GLY A 331 30.74 -9.98 8.65
N ARG A 332 30.60 -10.46 7.41
CA ARG A 332 30.74 -9.65 6.18
C ARG A 332 29.66 -8.57 6.08
N LEU A 333 28.40 -8.90 6.38
CA LEU A 333 27.30 -7.91 6.44
C LEU A 333 27.55 -6.85 7.51
N ALA A 334 27.99 -7.24 8.71
CA ALA A 334 28.31 -6.30 9.78
C ALA A 334 29.43 -5.34 9.35
N THR A 335 30.41 -5.81 8.57
CA THR A 335 31.45 -4.95 8.01
C THR A 335 30.91 -3.94 6.99
N LEU A 336 30.01 -4.35 6.10
CA LEU A 336 29.35 -3.42 5.16
C LEU A 336 28.48 -2.39 5.89
N VAL A 337 27.82 -2.77 6.99
CA VAL A 337 27.07 -1.84 7.85
C VAL A 337 27.99 -0.82 8.52
N ARG A 338 29.11 -1.27 9.13
CA ARG A 338 30.12 -0.35 9.72
C ARG A 338 30.67 0.64 8.70
N LYS A 339 30.84 0.20 7.45
CA LYS A 339 31.29 1.03 6.32
C LYS A 339 30.19 1.88 5.68
N SER A 340 28.99 1.94 6.27
CA SER A 340 27.83 2.70 5.78
C SER A 340 27.38 2.34 4.35
N LEU A 341 27.70 1.13 3.88
CA LEU A 341 27.24 0.60 2.58
C LEU A 341 25.88 -0.10 2.70
N LEU A 342 25.53 -0.54 3.92
CA LEU A 342 24.24 -1.09 4.29
C LEU A 342 23.68 -0.37 5.52
N LEU A 343 22.36 -0.24 5.56
CA LEU A 343 21.60 0.19 6.72
C LEU A 343 20.91 -1.01 7.36
N THR A 344 20.67 -0.95 8.66
CA THR A 344 19.89 -1.94 9.39
C THR A 344 18.54 -1.36 9.82
N GLU A 345 17.50 -2.17 9.68
CA GLU A 345 16.15 -1.86 10.11
C GLU A 345 15.62 -3.01 10.98
N GLN A 346 15.04 -2.68 12.13
CA GLN A 346 14.39 -3.67 12.99
C GLN A 346 12.91 -3.72 12.65
N ARG A 347 12.43 -4.89 12.21
CA ARG A 347 11.02 -5.10 11.86
C ARG A 347 10.52 -6.40 12.45
N ASN A 348 9.49 -6.32 13.30
CA ASN A 348 8.86 -7.48 13.96
C ASN A 348 9.89 -8.39 14.68
N GLY A 349 10.89 -7.80 15.34
CA GLY A 349 11.94 -8.56 16.03
C GLY A 349 13.00 -9.21 15.11
N ARG A 350 12.99 -8.92 13.81
CA ARG A 350 14.02 -9.35 12.85
C ARG A 350 14.81 -8.16 12.32
N THR A 351 16.13 -8.35 12.20
CA THR A 351 17.02 -7.40 11.51
C THR A 351 16.90 -7.59 10.01
N ARG A 352 16.59 -6.52 9.29
CA ARG A 352 16.70 -6.44 7.83
C ARG A 352 17.80 -5.46 7.45
N TYR A 353 18.45 -5.76 6.34
CA TYR A 353 19.49 -4.93 5.74
C TYR A 353 18.91 -4.22 4.52
N ARG A 354 19.30 -2.97 4.32
CA ARG A 354 18.88 -2.17 3.16
C ARG A 354 20.07 -1.43 2.58
N MET A 355 20.26 -1.53 1.27
CA MET A 355 21.23 -0.72 0.55
C MET A 355 20.55 0.56 0.06
N LEU A 356 21.22 1.71 0.17
CA LEU A 356 20.68 2.96 -0.38
C LEU A 356 20.56 2.84 -1.91
N PRO A 357 19.48 3.35 -2.54
CA PRO A 357 19.23 3.16 -3.97
C PRO A 357 20.41 3.54 -4.87
N ILE A 358 21.14 4.61 -4.51
CA ILE A 358 22.31 5.08 -5.27
C ILE A 358 23.52 4.14 -5.15
N ILE A 359 23.77 3.57 -3.97
CA ILE A 359 24.84 2.59 -3.73
C ILE A 359 24.50 1.28 -4.45
N ARG A 360 23.23 0.87 -4.37
CA ARG A 360 22.72 -0.30 -5.07
C ARG A 360 22.82 -0.13 -6.58
N HIS A 361 22.47 1.04 -7.11
CA HIS A 361 22.60 1.33 -8.54
C HIS A 361 24.03 1.18 -9.01
N TYR A 362 25.00 1.72 -8.25
CA TYR A 362 26.42 1.51 -8.53
C TYR A 362 26.81 0.03 -8.50
N GLY A 363 26.40 -0.72 -7.48
CA GLY A 363 26.62 -2.17 -7.43
C GLY A 363 25.97 -2.92 -8.60
N ARG A 364 24.82 -2.48 -9.09
CA ARG A 364 24.16 -3.04 -10.29
C ARG A 364 24.93 -2.78 -11.57
N GLU A 365 25.53 -1.60 -11.72
CA GLU A 365 26.43 -1.33 -12.85
C GLU A 365 27.62 -2.29 -12.83
N LEU A 366 28.26 -2.47 -11.68
CA LEU A 366 29.35 -3.42 -11.51
C LEU A 366 28.92 -4.86 -11.82
N ILE A 367 27.72 -5.27 -11.40
CA ILE A 367 27.16 -6.59 -11.72
C ILE A 367 27.02 -6.76 -13.23
N ASN A 368 26.48 -5.75 -13.92
CA ASN A 368 26.28 -5.80 -15.37
C ASN A 368 27.59 -5.82 -16.16
N GLU A 369 28.66 -5.21 -15.62
CA GLU A 369 30.00 -5.21 -16.20
C GLU A 369 30.80 -6.50 -15.89
N SER A 370 30.36 -7.29 -14.90
CA SER A 370 31.04 -8.50 -14.46
C SER A 370 30.65 -9.75 -15.25
N GLU A 371 31.63 -10.57 -15.63
CA GLU A 371 31.40 -11.88 -16.28
C GLU A 371 30.54 -12.83 -15.43
N HIS A 372 30.52 -12.66 -14.10
CA HIS A 372 29.75 -13.49 -13.17
C HIS A 372 28.42 -12.85 -12.73
N GLY A 373 28.10 -11.65 -13.24
CA GLY A 373 26.91 -10.92 -12.80
C GLY A 373 25.58 -11.62 -13.08
N GLN A 374 25.48 -12.33 -14.20
CA GLN A 374 24.29 -13.12 -14.54
C GLN A 374 24.05 -14.28 -13.57
N SER A 375 25.12 -14.96 -13.14
CA SER A 375 25.04 -16.05 -12.16
C SER A 375 24.44 -15.54 -10.84
N LEU A 376 24.85 -14.34 -10.43
CA LEU A 376 24.35 -13.72 -9.20
C LEU A 376 22.88 -13.30 -9.28
N LEU A 377 22.45 -12.74 -10.42
CA LEU A 377 21.03 -12.47 -10.68
C LEU A 377 20.20 -13.76 -10.67
N GLN A 378 20.75 -14.83 -11.23
CA GLN A 378 20.12 -16.15 -11.25
C GLN A 378 19.95 -16.72 -9.84
N SER A 379 20.98 -16.72 -9.00
CA SER A 379 20.89 -17.21 -7.62
C SER A 379 19.90 -16.43 -6.77
N HIS A 380 19.81 -15.10 -6.95
CA HIS A 380 18.76 -14.29 -6.35
C HIS A 380 17.35 -14.74 -6.80
N ALA A 381 17.16 -14.95 -8.11
CA ALA A 381 15.88 -15.40 -8.63
C ALA A 381 15.49 -16.81 -8.15
N ASP A 382 16.45 -17.74 -8.13
CA ASP A 382 16.27 -19.11 -7.65
C ASP A 382 15.84 -19.14 -6.18
N TYR A 383 16.45 -18.29 -5.35
CA TYR A 383 16.08 -18.17 -3.94
C TYR A 383 14.62 -17.71 -3.75
N PHE A 384 14.20 -16.64 -4.45
CA PHE A 384 12.84 -16.11 -4.29
C PHE A 384 11.77 -17.00 -4.95
N GLU A 385 12.12 -17.73 -6.01
CA GLU A 385 11.26 -18.79 -6.55
C GLU A 385 11.06 -19.91 -5.52
N ALA A 386 12.15 -20.41 -4.92
CA ALA A 386 12.08 -21.45 -3.90
C ALA A 386 11.35 -20.98 -2.63
N LEU A 387 11.52 -19.72 -2.22
CA LEU A 387 10.80 -19.13 -1.10
C LEU A 387 9.29 -19.10 -1.36
N LEU A 388 8.87 -18.70 -2.56
CA LEU A 388 7.46 -18.69 -2.96
C LEU A 388 6.88 -20.11 -3.06
N GLN A 389 7.66 -21.07 -3.56
CA GLN A 389 7.23 -22.47 -3.63
C GLN A 389 6.98 -23.02 -2.22
N ARG A 390 7.95 -22.88 -1.30
CA ARG A 390 7.77 -23.30 0.12
C ARG A 390 6.57 -22.62 0.76
N GLY A 391 6.43 -21.32 0.57
CA GLY A 391 5.26 -20.59 1.05
C GLY A 391 3.97 -21.17 0.47
N ALA A 392 3.91 -21.48 -0.82
CA ALA A 392 2.69 -22.02 -1.44
C ALA A 392 2.32 -23.42 -0.92
N ASP A 393 3.31 -24.20 -0.51
CA ASP A 393 3.12 -25.55 0.04
C ASP A 393 2.78 -25.52 1.53
N GLU A 394 3.33 -24.56 2.29
CA GLU A 394 3.28 -24.53 3.76
C GLU A 394 2.42 -23.41 4.34
N TRP A 395 1.83 -22.50 3.54
CA TRP A 395 1.11 -21.34 4.09
C TRP A 395 -0.07 -21.71 4.98
N LEU A 396 -0.79 -22.81 4.69
CA LEU A 396 -1.89 -23.28 5.54
C LEU A 396 -1.32 -24.09 6.71
N SER A 397 -0.73 -23.37 7.67
CA SER A 397 -0.11 -23.92 8.87
C SER A 397 -0.13 -22.90 10.01
N ASP A 398 0.43 -23.24 11.18
CA ASP A 398 0.61 -22.30 12.29
C ASP A 398 1.51 -21.09 11.90
N ALA A 399 2.31 -21.22 10.83
CA ALA A 399 3.16 -20.16 10.31
C ALA A 399 2.46 -19.27 9.25
N GLU A 400 1.14 -19.44 9.03
CA GLU A 400 0.37 -18.74 7.98
C GLU A 400 0.63 -17.24 7.92
N VAL A 401 0.44 -16.54 9.04
CA VAL A 401 0.59 -15.08 9.09
C VAL A 401 2.06 -14.67 8.94
N GLU A 402 2.99 -15.50 9.40
CA GLU A 402 4.43 -15.25 9.28
C GLU A 402 4.89 -15.38 7.82
N TRP A 403 4.38 -16.36 7.08
CA TRP A 403 4.57 -16.47 5.63
C TRP A 403 4.08 -15.21 4.92
N MET A 404 2.86 -14.75 5.22
CA MET A 404 2.30 -13.55 4.59
C MET A 404 3.13 -12.28 4.88
N ARG A 405 3.62 -12.12 6.12
CA ARG A 405 4.48 -10.99 6.51
C ARG A 405 5.84 -11.04 5.84
N THR A 406 6.47 -12.21 5.79
CA THR A 406 7.78 -12.42 5.18
C THR A 406 7.72 -12.12 3.68
N LEU A 407 6.78 -12.74 2.96
CA LEU A 407 6.61 -12.53 1.51
C LEU A 407 6.24 -11.07 1.19
N ARG A 408 5.45 -10.41 2.03
CA ARG A 408 5.16 -8.97 1.88
C ARG A 408 6.41 -8.11 2.06
N ALA A 409 7.27 -8.44 3.02
CA ALA A 409 8.51 -7.69 3.25
C ALA A 409 9.50 -7.84 2.09
N ASP A 410 9.45 -8.97 1.40
CA ASP A 410 10.30 -9.32 0.26
C ASP A 410 9.65 -9.09 -1.12
N LEU A 411 8.51 -8.40 -1.17
CA LEU A 411 7.77 -8.18 -2.43
C LEU A 411 8.64 -7.53 -3.53
N ALA A 412 9.46 -6.54 -3.19
CA ALA A 412 10.34 -5.88 -4.17
C ALA A 412 11.36 -6.86 -4.78
N ASN A 413 11.97 -7.70 -3.94
CA ASN A 413 12.86 -8.76 -4.38
C ASN A 413 12.13 -9.81 -5.25
N ILE A 414 10.92 -10.22 -4.85
CA ILE A 414 10.09 -11.16 -5.62
C ILE A 414 9.77 -10.61 -7.01
N LEU A 415 9.38 -9.34 -7.11
CA LEU A 415 9.10 -8.70 -8.39
C LEU A 415 10.35 -8.57 -9.25
N THR A 416 11.50 -8.24 -8.65
CA THR A 416 12.79 -8.17 -9.34
C THR A 416 13.24 -9.53 -9.86
N ALA A 417 13.11 -10.58 -9.05
CA ALA A 417 13.40 -11.96 -9.45
C ALA A 417 12.50 -12.41 -10.60
N GLN A 418 11.19 -12.11 -10.51
CA GLN A 418 10.25 -12.43 -11.57
C GLN A 418 10.57 -11.70 -12.88
N ASP A 419 10.85 -10.39 -12.81
CA ASP A 419 11.20 -9.56 -13.97
C ASP A 419 12.49 -10.04 -14.65
N TYR A 420 13.48 -10.47 -13.86
CA TYR A 420 14.69 -11.11 -14.38
C TYR A 420 14.37 -12.39 -15.15
N LEU A 421 13.59 -13.30 -14.56
CA LEU A 421 13.21 -14.57 -15.21
C LEU A 421 12.33 -14.36 -16.45
N ALA A 422 11.46 -13.35 -16.44
CA ALA A 422 10.58 -13.03 -17.57
C ALA A 422 11.36 -12.48 -18.79
N ARG A 423 12.50 -11.82 -18.56
CA ARG A 423 13.38 -11.32 -19.62
C ARG A 423 14.43 -12.33 -20.07
N ALA A 424 14.73 -13.33 -19.25
CA ALA A 424 15.71 -14.36 -19.57
C ALA A 424 15.11 -15.37 -20.57
N PRO A 425 15.77 -15.61 -21.73
CA PRO A 425 15.25 -16.53 -22.75
C PRO A 425 14.95 -17.92 -22.19
N GLY A 426 13.75 -18.44 -22.47
CA GLY A 426 13.31 -19.77 -22.03
C GLY A 426 12.96 -19.89 -20.54
N GLN A 427 12.95 -18.79 -19.78
CA GLN A 427 12.62 -18.79 -18.35
C GLN A 427 11.24 -18.18 -18.02
N SER A 428 10.47 -17.76 -19.03
CA SER A 428 9.11 -17.21 -18.90
C SER A 428 8.16 -18.12 -18.10
N GLY A 429 8.31 -19.45 -18.21
CA GLY A 429 7.56 -20.43 -17.43
C GLY A 429 7.83 -20.36 -15.92
N ARG A 430 9.09 -20.09 -15.51
CA ARG A 430 9.46 -19.91 -14.09
C ARG A 430 8.90 -18.61 -13.54
N ALA A 431 9.00 -17.52 -14.31
CA ALA A 431 8.38 -16.24 -13.95
C ALA A 431 6.85 -16.38 -13.74
N ARG A 432 6.18 -17.18 -14.58
CA ARG A 432 4.76 -17.50 -14.45
C ARG A 432 4.47 -18.34 -13.20
N GLN A 433 5.32 -19.33 -12.91
CA GLN A 433 5.19 -20.17 -11.71
C GLN A 433 5.34 -19.33 -10.42
N MET A 434 6.26 -18.36 -10.41
CA MET A 434 6.36 -17.40 -9.29
C MET A 434 5.06 -16.62 -9.08
N ALA A 435 4.43 -16.11 -10.13
CA ALA A 435 3.13 -15.44 -10.02
C ALA A 435 2.03 -16.36 -9.46
N ILE A 436 1.99 -17.62 -9.92
CA ILE A 436 1.05 -18.63 -9.41
C ILE A 436 1.28 -18.86 -7.91
N ASN A 437 2.52 -19.08 -7.48
CA ASN A 437 2.84 -19.35 -6.07
C ASN A 437 2.64 -18.12 -5.17
N ALA A 438 2.96 -16.92 -5.66
CA ALA A 438 2.65 -15.65 -4.98
C ALA A 438 1.14 -15.47 -4.76
N LYS A 439 0.33 -15.99 -5.67
CA LYS A 439 -1.11 -16.05 -5.49
C LYS A 439 -1.54 -17.13 -4.51
N ARG A 440 -1.00 -18.36 -4.60
CA ARG A 440 -1.32 -19.50 -3.71
C ARG A 440 -1.10 -19.17 -2.23
N THR A 441 -0.01 -18.51 -1.90
CA THR A 441 0.35 -18.03 -0.53
C THR A 441 -0.59 -16.97 0.08
N ARG A 442 -1.52 -16.39 -0.70
CA ARG A 442 -2.49 -15.37 -0.26
C ARG A 442 -1.91 -14.04 0.27
N PHE A 443 -0.58 -13.86 0.37
CA PHE A 443 0.01 -12.66 0.98
C PHE A 443 -0.38 -11.36 0.27
N LEU A 444 -0.59 -11.40 -1.06
CA LEU A 444 -1.05 -10.24 -1.83
C LEU A 444 -2.50 -9.86 -1.48
N HIS A 445 -3.33 -10.81 -1.04
CA HIS A 445 -4.70 -10.55 -0.57
C HIS A 445 -4.62 -9.97 0.82
N PHE A 446 -3.93 -10.63 1.74
CA PHE A 446 -3.66 -10.14 3.08
C PHE A 446 -3.14 -8.69 3.10
N ALA A 447 -2.28 -8.33 2.14
CA ALA A 447 -1.72 -6.99 2.00
C ALA A 447 -2.58 -5.99 1.18
N GLY A 448 -3.73 -6.40 0.64
CA GLY A 448 -4.60 -5.54 -0.17
C GLY A 448 -4.03 -5.17 -1.53
N LEU A 449 -3.05 -5.93 -2.04
CA LEU A 449 -2.25 -5.63 -3.24
C LEU A 449 -2.75 -6.41 -4.47
N LEU A 450 -4.06 -6.36 -4.75
CA LEU A 450 -4.67 -7.15 -5.83
C LEU A 450 -4.16 -6.77 -7.23
N ASN A 451 -3.89 -5.48 -7.47
CA ASN A 451 -3.27 -5.06 -8.75
C ASN A 451 -1.85 -5.59 -8.91
N THR A 452 -1.09 -5.72 -7.81
CA THR A 452 0.24 -6.30 -7.90
C THR A 452 0.14 -7.77 -8.29
N ALA A 453 -0.83 -8.51 -7.73
CA ALA A 453 -1.11 -9.88 -8.17
C ALA A 453 -1.46 -9.95 -9.66
N ASP A 454 -2.31 -9.05 -10.14
CA ASP A 454 -2.67 -8.96 -11.56
C ASP A 454 -1.47 -8.64 -12.46
N ARG A 455 -0.63 -7.67 -12.06
CA ARG A 455 0.59 -7.27 -12.77
C ARG A 455 1.61 -8.40 -12.87
N MET A 456 1.76 -9.21 -11.83
CA MET A 456 2.65 -10.37 -11.87
C MET A 456 2.27 -11.36 -12.99
N PHE A 457 0.99 -11.51 -13.32
CA PHE A 457 0.57 -12.35 -14.45
C PHE A 457 0.76 -11.67 -15.81
N VAL A 458 0.64 -10.35 -15.89
CA VAL A 458 0.91 -9.58 -17.13
C VAL A 458 2.40 -9.55 -17.47
N ALA A 459 3.26 -9.46 -16.45
CA ALA A 459 4.71 -9.37 -16.62
C ALA A 459 5.38 -10.68 -17.08
N ALA A 460 4.65 -11.80 -17.05
CA ALA A 460 5.12 -13.10 -17.55
C ALA A 460 4.28 -13.57 -18.76
N PRO A 461 4.30 -12.83 -19.89
CA PRO A 461 3.58 -13.24 -21.08
C PRO A 461 4.09 -14.59 -21.59
N ALA A 462 3.27 -15.29 -22.37
CA ALA A 462 3.77 -16.43 -23.14
C ALA A 462 4.79 -15.93 -24.17
N ASP A 463 5.88 -16.66 -24.37
CA ASP A 463 6.72 -16.44 -25.54
C ASP A 463 5.84 -16.68 -26.78
N THR A 464 6.03 -15.91 -27.84
CA THR A 464 5.17 -15.97 -29.05
C THR A 464 5.09 -17.37 -29.69
N ASP A 465 6.08 -18.23 -29.41
CA ASP A 465 6.17 -19.61 -29.91
C ASP A 465 5.92 -20.67 -28.81
N GLU A 466 5.51 -20.29 -27.59
CA GLU A 466 5.27 -21.24 -26.49
C GLU A 466 3.95 -21.99 -26.70
N ALA A 467 4.02 -23.33 -26.79
CA ALA A 467 2.83 -24.19 -26.85
C ALA A 467 1.94 -23.99 -25.61
N VAL A 468 0.63 -24.23 -25.77
CA VAL A 468 -0.32 -24.11 -24.67
C VAL A 468 0.06 -25.03 -23.52
N SER A 469 0.04 -24.52 -22.28
CA SER A 469 0.47 -25.27 -21.09
C SER A 469 -0.51 -25.19 -19.92
N ALA A 470 -0.47 -26.18 -19.03
CA ALA A 470 -1.30 -26.19 -17.82
C ALA A 470 -1.02 -24.99 -16.90
N GLN A 471 0.21 -24.46 -16.90
CA GLN A 471 0.56 -23.24 -16.19
C GLN A 471 -0.15 -22.01 -16.77
N GLN A 472 -0.30 -21.92 -18.10
CA GLN A 472 -1.06 -20.84 -18.73
C GLN A 472 -2.55 -20.91 -18.36
N VAL A 473 -3.15 -22.11 -18.38
CA VAL A 473 -4.55 -22.32 -17.92
C VAL A 473 -4.70 -21.87 -16.46
N THR A 474 -3.74 -22.23 -15.60
CA THR A 474 -3.72 -21.84 -14.17
C THR A 474 -3.62 -20.33 -14.00
N ALA A 475 -2.68 -19.69 -14.69
CA ALA A 475 -2.47 -18.25 -14.64
C ALA A 475 -3.72 -17.48 -15.10
N LEU A 476 -4.32 -17.87 -16.22
CA LEU A 476 -5.57 -17.27 -16.70
C LEU A 476 -6.72 -17.46 -15.71
N SER A 477 -6.86 -18.65 -15.13
CA SER A 477 -7.91 -18.96 -14.14
C SER A 477 -7.75 -18.12 -12.86
N LEU A 478 -6.53 -18.01 -12.34
CA LEU A 478 -6.23 -17.18 -11.15
C LEU A 478 -6.41 -15.68 -11.43
N THR A 479 -6.07 -15.22 -12.63
CA THR A 479 -6.28 -13.83 -13.06
C THR A 479 -7.77 -13.52 -13.21
N ALA A 480 -8.55 -14.46 -13.78
CA ALA A 480 -10.01 -14.34 -13.86
C ALA A 480 -10.63 -14.23 -12.45
N TRP A 481 -10.15 -15.03 -11.51
CA TRP A 481 -10.57 -14.96 -10.12
C TRP A 481 -10.19 -13.62 -9.46
N ILE A 482 -9.00 -13.06 -9.73
CA ILE A 482 -8.61 -11.72 -9.21
C ILE A 482 -9.55 -10.65 -9.77
N ALA A 483 -9.83 -10.70 -11.07
CA ALA A 483 -10.78 -9.78 -11.70
C ALA A 483 -12.18 -9.89 -11.07
N LEU A 484 -12.63 -11.10 -10.70
CA LEU A 484 -13.87 -11.28 -9.95
C LEU A 484 -13.82 -10.57 -8.60
N THR A 485 -12.77 -10.80 -7.79
CA THR A 485 -12.67 -10.19 -6.44
C THR A 485 -12.53 -8.67 -6.47
N GLN A 486 -12.02 -8.11 -7.57
CA GLN A 486 -12.01 -6.67 -7.86
C GLN A 486 -13.36 -6.14 -8.38
N GLY A 487 -14.39 -6.98 -8.47
CA GLY A 487 -15.74 -6.65 -8.97
C GLY A 487 -15.78 -6.36 -10.47
N ASN A 488 -14.91 -6.99 -11.26
CA ASN A 488 -14.89 -6.89 -12.72
C ASN A 488 -15.28 -8.23 -13.39
N PRO A 489 -16.56 -8.62 -13.33
CA PRO A 489 -17.03 -9.90 -13.88
C PRO A 489 -16.91 -10.00 -15.40
N ALA A 490 -16.91 -8.87 -16.11
CA ALA A 490 -16.73 -8.83 -17.56
C ALA A 490 -15.31 -9.25 -17.95
N ARG A 491 -14.28 -8.64 -17.33
CA ARG A 491 -12.88 -9.02 -17.55
C ARG A 491 -12.64 -10.47 -17.13
N ALA A 492 -13.20 -10.88 -15.98
CA ALA A 492 -13.12 -12.26 -15.52
C ALA A 492 -13.67 -13.25 -16.56
N LYS A 493 -14.82 -12.95 -17.17
CA LYS A 493 -15.42 -13.78 -18.21
C LYS A 493 -14.49 -13.92 -19.43
N THR A 494 -13.90 -12.82 -19.90
CA THR A 494 -12.97 -12.86 -21.04
C THR A 494 -11.75 -13.72 -20.74
N LEU A 495 -11.18 -13.61 -19.53
CA LEU A 495 -10.04 -14.43 -19.11
C LEU A 495 -10.41 -15.90 -18.96
N LEU A 496 -11.61 -16.17 -18.42
CA LEU A 496 -12.11 -17.54 -18.23
C LEU A 496 -12.34 -18.24 -19.57
N VAL A 497 -12.92 -17.56 -20.57
CA VAL A 497 -13.07 -18.12 -21.94
C VAL A 497 -11.71 -18.52 -22.51
N ARG A 498 -10.70 -17.66 -22.38
CA ARG A 498 -9.33 -17.99 -22.82
C ARG A 498 -8.74 -19.19 -22.07
N ALA A 499 -9.01 -19.31 -20.77
CA ALA A 499 -8.57 -20.44 -19.97
C ALA A 499 -9.27 -21.74 -20.40
N GLU A 500 -10.57 -21.69 -20.70
CA GLU A 500 -11.37 -22.82 -21.18
C GLU A 500 -10.92 -23.29 -22.57
N ASP A 501 -10.60 -22.35 -23.48
CA ASP A 501 -10.08 -22.66 -24.81
C ASP A 501 -8.71 -23.34 -24.73
N ALA A 502 -7.79 -22.78 -23.94
CA ALA A 502 -6.49 -23.38 -23.68
C ALA A 502 -6.60 -24.77 -23.03
N ALA A 503 -7.52 -24.94 -22.07
CA ALA A 503 -7.77 -26.24 -21.45
C ALA A 503 -8.38 -27.26 -22.42
N ARG A 504 -9.15 -26.82 -23.41
CA ARG A 504 -9.74 -27.69 -24.43
C ARG A 504 -8.70 -28.23 -25.38
N GLU A 505 -7.73 -27.41 -25.79
CA GLU A 505 -6.57 -27.84 -26.57
C GLU A 505 -5.74 -28.91 -25.84
N LEU A 506 -5.66 -28.81 -24.51
CA LEU A 506 -4.96 -29.79 -23.66
C LEU A 506 -5.82 -31.00 -23.25
N GLY A 507 -7.12 -31.00 -23.53
CA GLY A 507 -8.03 -32.06 -23.12
C GLY A 507 -8.29 -32.15 -21.61
N ILE A 508 -8.15 -31.04 -20.88
CA ILE A 508 -8.25 -30.99 -19.39
C ILE A 508 -9.42 -30.12 -18.89
N SER A 509 -10.34 -29.68 -19.75
CA SER A 509 -11.37 -28.68 -19.42
C SER A 509 -12.24 -29.02 -18.20
N ASP A 510 -12.58 -30.31 -18.01
CA ASP A 510 -13.46 -30.76 -16.92
C ASP A 510 -12.73 -31.42 -15.75
N SER A 511 -11.40 -31.56 -15.83
CA SER A 511 -10.57 -32.26 -14.85
C SER A 511 -9.46 -31.38 -14.27
N PHE A 512 -9.44 -30.08 -14.57
CA PHE A 512 -8.40 -29.16 -14.10
C PHE A 512 -8.88 -28.26 -12.94
N PRO A 513 -8.47 -28.50 -11.69
CA PRO A 513 -9.06 -27.86 -10.51
C PRO A 513 -8.98 -26.32 -10.49
N PRO A 514 -7.87 -25.64 -10.86
CA PRO A 514 -7.82 -24.18 -10.90
C PRO A 514 -8.86 -23.55 -11.83
N LEU A 515 -9.11 -24.18 -12.98
CA LEU A 515 -10.12 -23.74 -13.94
C LEU A 515 -11.53 -23.90 -13.37
N LEU A 516 -11.81 -25.05 -12.77
CA LEU A 516 -13.11 -25.32 -12.15
C LEU A 516 -13.39 -24.36 -10.99
N LEU A 517 -12.39 -24.02 -10.17
CA LEU A 517 -12.52 -23.02 -9.12
C LEU A 517 -12.89 -21.65 -9.69
N ALA A 518 -12.19 -21.20 -10.75
CA ALA A 518 -12.47 -19.92 -11.40
C ALA A 518 -13.87 -19.90 -12.06
N ARG A 519 -14.24 -20.98 -12.74
CA ARG A 519 -15.56 -21.14 -13.37
C ARG A 519 -16.69 -21.15 -12.35
N GLY A 520 -16.56 -21.94 -11.29
CA GLY A 520 -17.51 -21.99 -10.18
C GLY A 520 -17.66 -20.63 -9.50
N SER A 521 -16.54 -19.94 -9.26
CA SER A 521 -16.53 -18.58 -8.70
C SER A 521 -17.26 -17.58 -9.59
N TRP A 522 -17.03 -17.63 -10.91
CA TRP A 522 -17.74 -16.78 -11.86
C TRP A 522 -19.24 -17.06 -11.85
N LEU A 523 -19.65 -18.33 -11.85
CA LEU A 523 -21.07 -18.71 -11.83
C LEU A 523 -21.79 -18.11 -10.62
N PHE A 524 -21.31 -18.28 -9.40
CA PHE A 524 -22.06 -17.75 -8.25
C PHE A 524 -21.88 -16.24 -8.03
N PHE A 525 -20.76 -15.63 -8.44
CA PHE A 525 -20.58 -14.18 -8.26
C PHE A 525 -21.11 -13.32 -9.41
N ALA A 526 -21.18 -13.82 -10.64
CA ALA A 526 -21.44 -12.98 -11.81
C ALA A 526 -22.68 -13.40 -12.61
N GLU A 527 -23.05 -14.68 -12.64
CA GLU A 527 -24.16 -15.15 -13.48
C GLU A 527 -25.50 -14.55 -12.99
N PRO A 528 -26.20 -13.77 -13.84
CA PRO A 528 -27.47 -13.18 -13.47
C PRO A 528 -28.60 -14.21 -13.37
N ASP A 529 -28.56 -15.28 -14.16
CA ASP A 529 -29.59 -16.32 -14.11
C ASP A 529 -29.42 -17.20 -12.87
N ALA A 530 -30.44 -17.26 -12.01
CA ALA A 530 -30.35 -17.97 -10.74
C ALA A 530 -30.19 -19.49 -10.91
N GLN A 531 -30.80 -20.06 -11.96
CA GLN A 531 -30.71 -21.49 -12.24
C GLN A 531 -29.29 -21.86 -12.68
N ARG A 532 -28.70 -21.09 -13.61
CA ARG A 532 -27.31 -21.28 -14.04
C ARG A 532 -26.31 -20.98 -12.93
N ALA A 533 -26.57 -19.97 -12.09
CA ALA A 533 -25.74 -19.70 -10.93
C ALA A 533 -25.67 -20.90 -9.97
N SER A 534 -26.77 -21.65 -9.79
CA SER A 534 -26.82 -22.83 -8.91
C SER A 534 -25.89 -23.97 -9.35
N GLU A 535 -25.51 -24.02 -10.63
CA GLU A 535 -24.50 -24.98 -11.13
C GLU A 535 -23.13 -24.79 -10.47
N ALA A 536 -22.85 -23.60 -9.92
CA ALA A 536 -21.60 -23.31 -9.21
C ALA A 536 -21.28 -24.32 -8.12
N VAL A 537 -22.28 -24.78 -7.37
CA VAL A 537 -22.09 -25.73 -6.25
C VAL A 537 -21.50 -27.04 -6.75
N GLY A 538 -22.05 -27.62 -7.82
CA GLY A 538 -21.55 -28.87 -8.39
C GLY A 538 -20.15 -28.70 -9.02
N VAL A 539 -19.89 -27.57 -9.66
CA VAL A 539 -18.56 -27.26 -10.23
C VAL A 539 -17.50 -27.13 -9.13
N LEU A 540 -17.82 -26.44 -8.03
CA LEU A 540 -16.91 -26.23 -6.90
C LEU A 540 -16.68 -27.53 -6.11
N GLN A 541 -17.71 -28.38 -5.94
CA GLN A 541 -17.55 -29.71 -5.35
C GLN A 541 -16.52 -30.56 -6.10
N ARG A 542 -16.56 -30.55 -7.44
CA ARG A 542 -15.56 -31.24 -8.25
C ARG A 542 -14.17 -30.63 -8.09
N ALA A 543 -14.07 -29.30 -8.04
CA ALA A 543 -12.79 -28.62 -7.80
C ALA A 543 -12.17 -29.04 -6.46
N VAL A 544 -12.96 -29.07 -5.37
CA VAL A 544 -12.50 -29.54 -4.04
C VAL A 544 -11.98 -30.97 -4.10
N ALA A 545 -12.74 -31.89 -4.72
CA ALA A 545 -12.33 -33.29 -4.83
C ALA A 545 -10.99 -33.44 -5.56
N LEU A 546 -10.83 -32.76 -6.70
CA LEU A 546 -9.60 -32.83 -7.49
C LEU A 546 -8.40 -32.16 -6.81
N PHE A 547 -8.60 -31.06 -6.08
CA PHE A 547 -7.53 -30.49 -5.25
C PHE A 547 -7.12 -31.40 -4.10
N HIS A 548 -8.07 -32.16 -3.55
CA HIS A 548 -7.79 -33.13 -2.50
C HIS A 548 -6.95 -34.31 -3.02
N GLU A 549 -7.30 -34.83 -4.20
CA GLU A 549 -6.51 -35.85 -4.91
C GLU A 549 -5.10 -35.35 -5.24
N ALA A 550 -4.94 -34.06 -5.55
CA ALA A 550 -3.65 -33.42 -5.82
C ALA A 550 -2.82 -33.13 -4.56
N GLY A 551 -3.35 -33.34 -3.35
CA GLY A 551 -2.63 -33.14 -2.09
C GLY A 551 -2.33 -31.69 -1.71
N SER A 552 -2.99 -30.71 -2.33
CA SER A 552 -2.74 -29.29 -2.03
C SER A 552 -3.68 -28.76 -0.95
N SER A 553 -3.27 -28.84 0.31
CA SER A 553 -4.08 -28.43 1.48
C SER A 553 -4.63 -27.00 1.38
N GLY A 554 -3.77 -26.04 1.00
CA GLY A 554 -4.17 -24.65 0.84
C GLY A 554 -5.19 -24.42 -0.27
N ASP A 555 -5.04 -25.08 -1.42
CA ASP A 555 -6.00 -24.94 -2.51
C ASP A 555 -7.32 -25.68 -2.20
N VAL A 556 -7.27 -26.80 -1.49
CA VAL A 556 -8.46 -27.47 -0.93
C VAL A 556 -9.23 -26.53 -0.01
N PHE A 557 -8.56 -25.86 0.92
CA PHE A 557 -9.18 -24.88 1.81
C PHE A 557 -9.86 -23.77 1.02
N MET A 558 -9.17 -23.19 0.03
CA MET A 558 -9.75 -22.12 -0.79
C MET A 558 -10.94 -22.59 -1.63
N ALA A 559 -10.88 -23.77 -2.24
CA ALA A 559 -11.99 -24.33 -2.99
C ALA A 559 -13.20 -24.63 -2.07
N GLN A 560 -12.93 -25.16 -0.87
CA GLN A 560 -13.96 -25.45 0.13
C GLN A 560 -14.61 -24.17 0.68
N LEU A 561 -13.83 -23.10 0.90
CA LEU A 561 -14.35 -21.80 1.30
C LEU A 561 -15.34 -21.26 0.25
N PHE A 562 -14.95 -21.31 -1.03
CA PHE A 562 -15.80 -20.83 -2.12
C PHE A 562 -17.05 -21.71 -2.32
N LEU A 563 -16.92 -23.03 -2.17
CA LEU A 563 -18.06 -23.94 -2.14
C LEU A 563 -19.02 -23.60 -0.99
N THR A 564 -18.49 -23.33 0.20
CA THR A 564 -19.28 -22.95 1.37
C THR A 564 -20.05 -21.65 1.13
N MET A 565 -19.38 -20.64 0.56
CA MET A 565 -20.02 -19.36 0.18
C MET A 565 -21.11 -19.55 -0.88
N ALA A 566 -20.82 -20.29 -1.94
CA ALA A 566 -21.80 -20.57 -3.01
C ALA A 566 -23.02 -21.32 -2.46
N THR A 567 -22.80 -22.30 -1.58
CA THR A 567 -23.88 -23.08 -0.95
C THR A 567 -24.71 -22.23 0.02
N ALA A 568 -24.09 -21.33 0.79
CA ALA A 568 -24.82 -20.39 1.64
C ALA A 568 -25.66 -19.39 0.83
N LEU A 569 -25.16 -18.91 -0.31
CA LEU A 569 -25.84 -17.91 -1.13
C LEU A 569 -26.93 -18.49 -2.04
N LEU A 570 -26.74 -19.71 -2.56
CA LEU A 570 -27.59 -20.31 -3.59
C LEU A 570 -28.33 -21.58 -3.15
N GLY A 571 -27.89 -22.21 -2.07
CA GLY A 571 -28.44 -23.46 -1.56
C GLY A 571 -29.35 -23.29 -0.35
N GLU A 572 -29.69 -24.43 0.26
CA GLU A 572 -30.51 -24.50 1.47
C GLU A 572 -29.66 -24.46 2.75
N GLY A 573 -30.25 -24.01 3.86
CA GLY A 573 -29.56 -23.85 5.13
C GLY A 573 -28.85 -25.11 5.64
N ALA A 574 -29.48 -26.29 5.56
CA ALA A 574 -28.87 -27.54 6.01
C ALA A 574 -27.58 -27.88 5.23
N ALA A 575 -27.57 -27.64 3.92
CA ALA A 575 -26.39 -27.83 3.09
C ALA A 575 -25.32 -26.78 3.41
N ALA A 576 -25.71 -25.53 3.63
CA ALA A 576 -24.78 -24.45 3.99
C ALA A 576 -24.04 -24.75 5.31
N PHE A 577 -24.76 -25.12 6.36
CA PHE A 577 -24.15 -25.46 7.65
C PHE A 577 -23.26 -26.72 7.57
N HIS A 578 -23.62 -27.68 6.72
CA HIS A 578 -22.79 -28.85 6.47
C HIS A 578 -21.45 -28.48 5.80
N GLU A 579 -21.45 -27.58 4.82
CA GLU A 579 -20.20 -27.11 4.19
C GLU A 579 -19.37 -26.23 5.14
N VAL A 580 -20.00 -25.45 6.03
CA VAL A 580 -19.29 -24.72 7.11
C VAL A 580 -18.55 -25.68 8.04
N ALA A 581 -19.20 -26.77 8.46
CA ALA A 581 -18.57 -27.79 9.30
C ALA A 581 -17.38 -28.47 8.61
N ARG A 582 -17.50 -28.76 7.31
CA ARG A 582 -16.39 -29.29 6.50
C ARG A 582 -15.22 -28.32 6.39
N LEU A 583 -15.51 -27.03 6.15
CA LEU A 583 -14.48 -25.99 6.09
C LEU A 583 -13.73 -25.85 7.42
N ALA A 584 -14.46 -25.83 8.54
CA ALA A 584 -13.87 -25.75 9.88
C ALA A 584 -12.93 -26.93 10.18
N LYS A 585 -13.30 -28.14 9.72
CA LYS A 585 -12.48 -29.34 9.90
C LYS A 585 -11.12 -29.27 9.21
N LEU A 586 -10.97 -28.50 8.13
CA LEU A 586 -9.69 -28.36 7.40
C LEU A 586 -8.62 -27.62 8.20
N VAL A 587 -9.03 -26.83 9.20
CA VAL A 587 -8.11 -26.06 10.06
C VAL A 587 -8.08 -26.60 11.49
N GLU A 588 -8.80 -27.68 11.78
CA GLU A 588 -8.83 -28.32 13.10
C GLU A 588 -7.46 -28.90 13.43
N GLY A 589 -6.97 -28.67 14.66
CA GLY A 589 -5.66 -29.15 15.12
C GLY A 589 -4.46 -28.28 14.71
N SER A 590 -4.69 -27.16 14.02
CA SER A 590 -3.72 -26.08 13.79
C SER A 590 -4.34 -24.74 14.17
N SER A 591 -3.55 -23.66 14.20
CA SER A 591 -4.01 -22.30 14.50
C SER A 591 -3.75 -21.30 13.34
N PRO A 592 -4.17 -21.60 12.09
CA PRO A 592 -4.03 -20.67 10.97
C PRO A 592 -5.06 -19.53 11.10
N GLU A 593 -4.62 -18.41 11.66
CA GLU A 593 -5.48 -17.31 12.09
C GLU A 593 -6.25 -16.64 10.93
N TRP A 594 -5.59 -16.44 9.77
CA TRP A 594 -6.22 -15.86 8.60
C TRP A 594 -7.30 -16.82 8.08
N SER A 595 -6.97 -18.10 7.92
CA SER A 595 -7.94 -19.11 7.49
C SER A 595 -9.11 -19.26 8.47
N MET A 596 -8.85 -19.28 9.78
CA MET A 596 -9.89 -19.32 10.81
C MET A 596 -10.84 -18.12 10.71
N SER A 597 -10.32 -16.91 10.44
CA SER A 597 -11.18 -15.74 10.24
C SER A 597 -12.16 -15.91 9.06
N TRP A 598 -11.75 -16.62 8.00
CA TRP A 598 -12.61 -16.92 6.86
C TRP A 598 -13.60 -18.05 7.13
N VAL A 599 -13.25 -19.02 7.97
CA VAL A 599 -14.21 -20.02 8.47
C VAL A 599 -15.34 -19.33 9.25
N LEU A 600 -14.99 -18.46 10.20
CA LEU A 600 -15.94 -17.69 11.00
C LEU A 600 -16.79 -16.76 10.11
N TRP A 601 -16.18 -16.11 9.13
CA TRP A 601 -16.91 -15.26 8.17
C TRP A 601 -17.90 -16.06 7.32
N ALA A 602 -17.51 -17.23 6.79
CA ALA A 602 -18.40 -18.09 6.02
C ALA A 602 -19.55 -18.66 6.87
N GLY A 603 -19.26 -19.02 8.14
CA GLY A 603 -20.28 -19.39 9.12
C GLY A 603 -21.27 -18.26 9.39
N ALA A 604 -20.78 -17.04 9.62
CA ALA A 604 -21.63 -15.86 9.82
C ALA A 604 -22.52 -15.56 8.59
N LEU A 605 -22.01 -15.78 7.38
CA LEU A 605 -22.80 -15.65 6.15
C LEU A 605 -23.94 -16.69 6.10
N ALA A 606 -23.67 -17.94 6.47
CA ALA A 606 -24.70 -18.98 6.55
C ALA A 606 -25.74 -18.65 7.64
N ASP A 607 -25.31 -18.19 8.81
CA ASP A 607 -26.18 -17.83 9.93
C ASP A 607 -27.09 -16.63 9.60
N VAL A 608 -26.60 -15.58 8.94
CA VAL A 608 -27.45 -14.41 8.62
C VAL A 608 -28.48 -14.73 7.54
N LEU A 609 -28.19 -15.68 6.65
CA LEU A 609 -29.08 -16.07 5.55
C LEU A 609 -30.11 -17.13 5.97
N HIS A 610 -29.71 -18.09 6.81
CA HIS A 610 -30.49 -19.30 7.10
C HIS A 610 -30.68 -19.61 8.59
N GLY A 611 -29.99 -18.89 9.47
CA GLY A 611 -29.89 -19.21 10.90
C GLY A 611 -30.20 -18.03 11.82
N ASP A 612 -29.41 -17.92 12.89
CA ASP A 612 -29.56 -16.89 13.93
C ASP A 612 -28.66 -15.68 13.63
N PRO A 613 -29.24 -14.48 13.36
CA PRO A 613 -28.44 -13.28 13.09
C PRO A 613 -27.59 -12.83 14.30
N HIS A 614 -27.93 -13.22 15.53
CA HIS A 614 -27.07 -12.94 16.69
C HIS A 614 -25.84 -13.87 16.73
N ALA A 615 -25.99 -15.14 16.35
CA ALA A 615 -24.86 -16.03 16.13
C ALA A 615 -23.97 -15.52 14.98
N ALA A 616 -24.60 -15.06 13.89
CA ALA A 616 -23.89 -14.44 12.77
C ALA A 616 -23.03 -13.26 13.23
N PHE A 617 -23.56 -12.38 14.08
CA PHE A 617 -22.82 -11.23 14.61
C PHE A 617 -21.58 -11.67 15.41
N ARG A 618 -21.73 -12.61 16.35
CA ARG A 618 -20.59 -13.09 17.17
C ARG A 618 -19.47 -13.63 16.30
N SER A 619 -19.80 -14.48 15.32
CA SER A 619 -18.83 -15.07 14.39
C SER A 619 -18.17 -14.01 13.50
N ALA A 620 -18.94 -13.08 12.92
CA ALA A 620 -18.40 -12.01 12.07
C ALA A 620 -17.53 -11.01 12.88
N GLN A 621 -17.91 -10.72 14.12
CA GLN A 621 -17.15 -9.87 15.03
C GLN A 621 -15.82 -10.50 15.39
N GLU A 622 -15.79 -11.79 15.74
CA GLU A 622 -14.56 -12.53 16.03
C GLU A 622 -13.66 -12.61 14.79
N ALA A 623 -14.21 -12.87 13.60
CA ALA A 623 -13.47 -12.81 12.34
C ALA A 623 -12.79 -11.44 12.15
N LEU A 624 -13.52 -10.34 12.37
CA LEU A 624 -12.99 -8.97 12.28
C LEU A 624 -11.87 -8.71 13.30
N GLN A 625 -12.01 -9.21 14.53
CA GLN A 625 -10.99 -9.05 15.58
C GLN A 625 -9.70 -9.77 15.19
N ILE A 626 -9.81 -11.00 14.68
CA ILE A 626 -8.64 -11.75 14.18
C ILE A 626 -7.99 -10.99 13.04
N GLN A 627 -8.74 -10.61 12.00
CA GLN A 627 -8.23 -9.87 10.84
C GLN A 627 -7.47 -8.60 11.23
N ARG A 628 -8.03 -7.80 12.16
CA ARG A 628 -7.37 -6.60 12.68
C ARG A 628 -6.07 -6.93 13.42
N ARG A 629 -6.08 -7.95 14.28
CA ARG A 629 -4.93 -8.37 15.09
C ARG A 629 -3.77 -8.87 14.24
N ILE A 630 -4.05 -9.62 13.17
CA ILE A 630 -3.01 -10.15 12.29
C ILE A 630 -2.46 -9.11 11.31
N GLY A 631 -3.17 -7.98 11.14
CA GLY A 631 -2.80 -6.90 10.22
C GLY A 631 -3.29 -7.12 8.79
N ASP A 632 -4.36 -7.89 8.63
CA ASP A 632 -5.02 -8.09 7.33
C ASP A 632 -5.69 -6.78 6.88
N THR A 633 -5.41 -6.39 5.64
CA THR A 633 -5.94 -5.17 5.02
C THR A 633 -7.05 -5.46 4.01
N TRP A 634 -7.30 -6.74 3.70
CA TRP A 634 -8.36 -7.18 2.80
C TRP A 634 -9.54 -7.76 3.55
N GLY A 635 -9.35 -8.67 4.50
CA GLY A 635 -10.44 -9.28 5.29
C GLY A 635 -11.45 -8.30 5.92
N PRO A 636 -11.02 -7.19 6.56
CA PRO A 636 -11.94 -6.31 7.28
C PRO A 636 -13.06 -5.71 6.43
N VAL A 637 -12.85 -5.46 5.13
CA VAL A 637 -13.91 -4.94 4.26
C VAL A 637 -15.12 -5.88 4.20
N TRP A 638 -14.84 -7.19 4.16
CA TRP A 638 -15.84 -8.24 4.04
C TRP A 638 -16.60 -8.43 5.35
N SER A 639 -15.88 -8.39 6.47
CA SER A 639 -16.48 -8.51 7.79
C SER A 639 -17.35 -7.30 8.14
N VAL A 640 -16.89 -6.07 7.85
CA VAL A 640 -17.70 -4.85 8.06
C VAL A 640 -18.95 -4.86 7.18
N TRP A 641 -18.82 -5.27 5.90
CA TRP A 641 -19.96 -5.43 5.01
C TRP A 641 -20.98 -6.46 5.55
N LEU A 642 -20.51 -7.63 6.00
CA LEU A 642 -21.38 -8.67 6.53
C LEU A 642 -22.07 -8.22 7.83
N ILE A 643 -21.36 -7.51 8.71
CA ILE A 643 -21.94 -6.94 9.94
C ILE A 643 -23.00 -5.87 9.58
N ALA A 644 -22.82 -5.10 8.50
CA ALA A 644 -23.86 -4.19 8.01
C ALA A 644 -25.14 -4.94 7.59
N VAL A 645 -25.00 -6.07 6.88
CA VAL A 645 -26.10 -6.96 6.50
C VAL A 645 -26.80 -7.56 7.73
N ILE A 646 -26.03 -7.96 8.74
CA ILE A 646 -26.56 -8.48 10.02
C ILE A 646 -27.33 -7.38 10.76
N ALA A 647 -26.77 -6.18 10.89
CA ALA A 647 -27.41 -5.02 11.52
C ALA A 647 -28.74 -4.67 10.84
N ALA A 648 -28.79 -4.70 9.51
CA ALA A 648 -30.02 -4.49 8.75
C ALA A 648 -31.07 -5.58 9.04
N THR A 649 -30.63 -6.84 9.20
CA THR A 649 -31.51 -7.99 9.46
C THR A 649 -32.15 -7.94 10.85
N VAL A 650 -31.42 -7.42 11.86
CA VAL A 650 -31.97 -7.23 13.22
C VAL A 650 -32.69 -5.88 13.42
N GLY A 651 -32.89 -5.11 12.35
CA GLY A 651 -33.67 -3.86 12.38
C GLY A 651 -32.91 -2.63 12.90
N GLN A 652 -31.58 -2.65 12.88
CA GLN A 652 -30.73 -1.52 13.26
C GLN A 652 -30.34 -0.68 12.03
N SER A 653 -31.35 -0.08 11.38
CA SER A 653 -31.23 0.53 10.06
C SER A 653 -30.23 1.69 9.96
N GLU A 654 -30.16 2.56 10.98
CA GLU A 654 -29.18 3.66 11.03
C GLU A 654 -27.75 3.11 11.13
N HIS A 655 -27.54 2.14 12.01
CA HIS A 655 -26.22 1.53 12.22
C HIS A 655 -25.78 0.73 10.98
N ALA A 656 -26.71 -0.01 10.37
CA ALA A 656 -26.47 -0.71 9.11
C ALA A 656 -26.06 0.27 8.00
N GLY A 657 -26.73 1.42 7.89
CA GLY A 657 -26.36 2.47 6.93
C GLY A 657 -24.94 2.98 7.16
N GLN A 658 -24.56 3.31 8.39
CA GLN A 658 -23.18 3.70 8.73
C GLN A 658 -22.16 2.63 8.37
N LEU A 659 -22.47 1.36 8.65
CA LEU A 659 -21.57 0.24 8.34
C LEU A 659 -21.45 -0.01 6.83
N PHE A 660 -22.53 0.15 6.05
CA PHE A 660 -22.44 0.12 4.59
C PHE A 660 -21.54 1.23 4.05
N GLY A 661 -21.67 2.45 4.60
CA GLY A 661 -20.77 3.56 4.25
C GLY A 661 -19.31 3.29 4.62
N ALA A 662 -19.07 2.75 5.81
CA ALA A 662 -17.74 2.32 6.25
C ALA A 662 -17.16 1.23 5.32
N ALA A 663 -17.97 0.25 4.91
CA ALA A 663 -17.58 -0.78 3.95
C ALA A 663 -17.23 -0.18 2.57
N ASN A 664 -17.94 0.85 2.10
CA ASN A 664 -17.59 1.57 0.86
C ASN A 664 -16.19 2.19 0.95
N THR A 665 -15.85 2.83 2.07
CA THR A 665 -14.50 3.39 2.29
C THR A 665 -13.42 2.32 2.38
N LEU A 666 -13.70 1.20 3.04
CA LEU A 666 -12.76 0.07 3.16
C LEU A 666 -12.52 -0.65 1.83
N GLN A 667 -13.55 -0.79 0.99
CA GLN A 667 -13.41 -1.30 -0.39
C GLN A 667 -12.34 -0.52 -1.13
N GLY A 668 -12.31 0.80 -0.90
CA GLY A 668 -11.26 1.78 -1.21
C GLY A 668 -9.82 1.32 -1.07
N HIS A 669 -9.51 0.73 0.08
CA HIS A 669 -8.15 0.43 0.49
C HIS A 669 -7.73 -0.98 0.09
N SER A 670 -8.69 -1.90 0.02
CA SER A 670 -8.46 -3.32 -0.29
C SER A 670 -8.59 -3.65 -1.79
N GLN A 671 -8.82 -2.63 -2.64
CA GLN A 671 -9.01 -2.79 -4.09
C GLN A 671 -10.14 -3.76 -4.46
N THR A 672 -11.13 -3.89 -3.58
CA THR A 672 -12.26 -4.82 -3.72
C THR A 672 -13.50 -4.06 -4.18
N ASN A 673 -14.41 -4.73 -4.88
CA ASN A 673 -15.73 -4.19 -5.18
C ASN A 673 -16.79 -5.29 -5.01
N ILE A 674 -17.41 -5.30 -3.83
CA ILE A 674 -18.45 -6.25 -3.41
C ILE A 674 -19.69 -6.09 -4.30
N LEU A 675 -20.04 -4.86 -4.69
CA LEU A 675 -21.22 -4.57 -5.50
C LEU A 675 -21.07 -5.04 -6.95
N GLY A 676 -19.84 -5.29 -7.41
CA GLY A 676 -19.56 -5.92 -8.70
C GLY A 676 -19.90 -7.43 -8.73
N MET A 677 -20.31 -8.01 -7.61
CA MET A 677 -20.68 -9.42 -7.47
C MET A 677 -22.19 -9.56 -7.28
N THR A 678 -22.88 -10.04 -8.31
CA THR A 678 -24.34 -10.21 -8.40
C THR A 678 -24.96 -10.81 -7.14
N SER A 679 -24.43 -11.90 -6.61
CA SER A 679 -25.02 -12.56 -5.43
C SER A 679 -24.88 -11.73 -4.15
N LEU A 680 -23.76 -11.05 -3.95
CA LEU A 680 -23.55 -10.18 -2.78
C LEU A 680 -24.33 -8.86 -2.91
N LEU A 681 -24.41 -8.32 -4.13
CA LEU A 681 -25.26 -7.19 -4.45
C LEU A 681 -26.72 -7.48 -4.09
N ARG A 682 -27.25 -8.66 -4.43
CA ARG A 682 -28.62 -9.07 -4.06
C ARG A 682 -28.84 -9.08 -2.55
N VAL A 683 -27.88 -9.61 -1.79
CA VAL A 683 -27.93 -9.65 -0.31
C VAL A 683 -27.94 -8.23 0.25
N GLN A 684 -27.04 -7.36 -0.22
CA GLN A 684 -26.99 -5.97 0.22
C GLN A 684 -28.26 -5.21 -0.18
N ASP A 685 -28.76 -5.37 -1.40
CA ASP A 685 -29.98 -4.73 -1.85
C ASP A 685 -31.18 -5.14 -0.99
N GLN A 686 -31.26 -6.40 -0.59
CA GLN A 686 -32.30 -6.87 0.32
C GLN A 686 -32.16 -6.25 1.72
N ALA A 687 -30.95 -6.17 2.25
CA ALA A 687 -30.66 -5.52 3.52
C ALA A 687 -31.02 -4.02 3.47
N GLN A 688 -30.58 -3.29 2.45
CA GLN A 688 -30.90 -1.87 2.29
C GLN A 688 -32.39 -1.62 2.06
N ARG A 689 -33.11 -2.50 1.34
CA ARG A 689 -34.57 -2.42 1.23
C ARG A 689 -35.24 -2.50 2.60
N ARG A 690 -34.78 -3.37 3.51
CA ARG A 690 -35.29 -3.43 4.89
C ARG A 690 -35.03 -2.12 5.64
N CYS A 691 -33.82 -1.56 5.53
CA CYS A 691 -33.50 -0.28 6.15
C CYS A 691 -34.35 0.86 5.60
N ARG A 692 -34.62 0.90 4.29
CA ARG A 692 -35.50 1.89 3.64
C ARG A 692 -36.94 1.79 4.10
N LEU A 693 -37.45 0.57 4.33
CA LEU A 693 -38.80 0.38 4.88
C LEU A 693 -38.93 0.88 6.32
N ASP A 694 -37.84 0.87 7.09
CA ASP A 694 -37.81 1.31 8.49
C ASP A 694 -37.57 2.83 8.64
N LEU A 695 -36.65 3.40 7.85
CA LEU A 695 -36.25 4.82 7.94
C LEU A 695 -36.89 5.71 6.87
N GLY A 696 -37.20 5.18 5.69
CA GLY A 696 -37.47 5.95 4.46
C GLY A 696 -36.22 6.14 3.60
N ASP A 697 -36.40 6.34 2.28
CA ASP A 697 -35.30 6.39 1.30
C ASP A 697 -34.29 7.51 1.57
N ASP A 698 -34.78 8.73 1.82
CA ASP A 698 -33.93 9.90 2.06
C ASP A 698 -33.19 9.85 3.40
N ASP A 699 -33.66 9.04 4.34
CA ASP A 699 -33.08 8.92 5.68
C ASP A 699 -32.00 7.84 5.76
N LEU A 700 -31.90 6.90 4.81
CA LEU A 700 -30.82 5.92 4.75
C LEU A 700 -29.52 6.47 4.14
N GLU A 701 -29.61 7.42 3.21
CA GLU A 701 -28.42 8.01 2.57
C GLU A 701 -27.54 8.76 3.58
N PHE A 702 -28.14 9.38 4.59
CA PHE A 702 -27.39 10.15 5.59
C PHE A 702 -26.47 9.27 6.46
N PRO A 703 -26.95 8.18 7.10
CA PRO A 703 -26.09 7.22 7.78
C PRO A 703 -24.98 6.65 6.89
N ILE A 704 -25.27 6.34 5.62
CA ILE A 704 -24.25 5.88 4.66
C ILE A 704 -23.15 6.94 4.49
N ALA A 705 -23.51 8.19 4.21
CA ALA A 705 -22.54 9.27 4.06
C ALA A 705 -21.71 9.52 5.33
N LEU A 706 -22.32 9.38 6.52
CA LEU A 706 -21.59 9.46 7.79
C LEU A 706 -20.54 8.35 7.87
N GLY A 707 -20.94 7.11 7.58
CA GLY A 707 -20.04 5.96 7.53
C GLY A 707 -18.88 6.13 6.57
N GLU A 708 -19.14 6.67 5.38
CA GLU A 708 -18.11 6.93 4.37
C GLU A 708 -17.07 7.97 4.84
N SER A 709 -17.49 8.90 5.70
CA SER A 709 -16.62 9.94 6.25
C SER A 709 -15.76 9.48 7.43
N LEU A 710 -16.04 8.31 8.02
CA LEU A 710 -15.31 7.81 9.18
C LEU A 710 -13.86 7.43 8.82
N PRO A 711 -12.88 7.78 9.66
CA PRO A 711 -11.56 7.17 9.62
C PRO A 711 -11.66 5.64 9.74
N ILE A 712 -10.75 4.91 9.08
CA ILE A 712 -10.75 3.43 9.08
C ILE A 712 -10.86 2.85 10.49
N CYS A 713 -10.08 3.36 11.45
CA CYS A 713 -10.08 2.83 12.81
C CYS A 713 -11.46 2.99 13.47
N GLU A 714 -12.12 4.13 13.29
CA GLU A 714 -13.46 4.37 13.80
C GLU A 714 -14.52 3.52 13.10
N ALA A 715 -14.38 3.30 11.79
CA ALA A 715 -15.22 2.37 11.03
C ALA A 715 -15.12 0.93 11.55
N LEU A 716 -13.89 0.46 11.85
CA LEU A 716 -13.67 -0.86 12.44
C LEU A 716 -14.23 -0.95 13.86
N ASP A 717 -14.03 0.08 14.68
CA ASP A 717 -14.57 0.13 16.05
C ASP A 717 -16.11 0.23 16.05
N LEU A 718 -16.71 0.89 15.06
CA LEU A 718 -18.15 0.92 14.85
C LEU A 718 -18.69 -0.50 14.59
N ALA A 719 -18.02 -1.27 13.73
CA ALA A 719 -18.41 -2.65 13.40
C ALA A 719 -18.22 -3.63 14.57
N GLN A 720 -17.40 -3.29 15.57
CA GLN A 720 -17.27 -4.09 16.79
C GLN A 720 -18.44 -3.92 17.76
N ARG A 721 -19.34 -2.95 17.55
CA ARG A 721 -20.48 -2.73 18.45
C ARG A 721 -21.60 -3.71 18.14
N GLU A 722 -22.11 -4.38 19.17
CA GLU A 722 -23.22 -5.31 19.00
C GLU A 722 -24.48 -4.56 18.53
N PRO A 723 -25.13 -5.01 17.43
CA PRO A 723 -26.39 -4.45 16.99
C PRO A 723 -27.50 -4.98 17.92
N LEU A 724 -27.68 -4.30 19.06
CA LEU A 724 -28.76 -4.61 20.00
C LEU A 724 -30.12 -4.25 19.38
N PRO A 725 -31.20 -5.04 19.54
CA PRO A 725 -32.50 -4.66 19.00
C PRO A 725 -32.99 -3.32 19.60
N ARG A 726 -33.32 -2.33 18.76
CA ARG A 726 -34.06 -1.14 19.21
C ARG A 726 -35.56 -1.38 19.04
N PRO A 727 -36.40 -0.99 20.01
CA PRO A 727 -37.84 -0.98 19.80
C PRO A 727 -38.15 -0.08 18.61
N ARG A 728 -38.92 -0.60 17.62
CA ARG A 728 -39.38 0.16 16.45
C ARG A 728 -39.89 1.52 16.91
N LYS A 729 -39.24 2.61 16.48
CA LYS A 729 -39.87 3.92 16.57
C LYS A 729 -41.12 3.83 15.71
N GLN A 730 -42.29 4.04 16.31
CA GLN A 730 -43.51 4.27 15.52
C GLN A 730 -43.19 5.38 14.52
N THR A 731 -43.39 5.12 13.24
CA THR A 731 -43.37 6.11 12.14
C THR A 731 -44.49 7.12 12.40
N GLY A 732 -44.23 8.03 13.34
CA GLY A 732 -45.25 8.74 14.11
C GLY A 732 -45.06 10.24 14.06
N ARG A 733 -45.05 10.81 12.85
CA ARG A 733 -45.56 12.15 12.45
C ARG A 733 -44.92 12.51 11.12
N GLN A 734 -45.71 12.56 10.05
CA GLN A 734 -45.32 13.31 8.84
C GLN A 734 -44.97 14.73 9.28
N ARG A 735 -43.72 15.13 9.10
CA ARG A 735 -43.31 16.52 9.32
C ARG A 735 -43.93 17.38 8.20
N PRO A 736 -44.01 18.70 8.38
CA PRO A 736 -44.57 19.59 7.36
C PRO A 736 -43.97 19.29 5.97
N GLY A 737 -44.80 19.36 4.92
CA GLY A 737 -44.35 19.14 3.54
C GLY A 737 -43.92 17.71 3.21
N GLY A 738 -44.28 16.71 4.04
CA GLY A 738 -43.89 15.32 3.82
C GLY A 738 -42.39 15.07 3.99
N LEU A 739 -41.66 16.02 4.59
CA LEU A 739 -40.25 15.87 4.87
C LEU A 739 -40.02 14.77 5.91
N SER A 740 -38.90 14.07 5.76
CA SER A 740 -38.42 13.16 6.79
C SER A 740 -37.94 13.91 8.04
N GLU A 741 -37.72 13.21 9.15
CA GLU A 741 -37.20 13.85 10.38
C GLU A 741 -35.85 14.55 10.09
N ARG A 742 -35.01 13.92 9.28
CA ARG A 742 -33.70 14.46 8.93
C ARG A 742 -33.78 15.58 7.92
N GLN A 743 -34.63 15.47 6.89
CA GLN A 743 -34.89 16.57 5.94
C GLN A 743 -35.43 17.80 6.66
N TRP A 744 -36.31 17.61 7.65
CA TRP A 744 -36.79 18.70 8.50
C TRP A 744 -35.64 19.34 9.30
N HIS A 745 -34.73 18.55 9.87
CA HIS A 745 -33.54 19.08 10.55
C HIS A 745 -32.63 19.89 9.61
N VAL A 746 -32.36 19.39 8.39
CA VAL A 746 -31.58 20.12 7.38
C VAL A 746 -32.30 21.42 6.99
N ALA A 747 -33.62 21.39 6.79
CA ALA A 747 -34.42 22.57 6.50
C ALA A 747 -34.37 23.60 7.66
N GLN A 748 -34.31 23.14 8.92
CA GLN A 748 -34.12 24.01 10.08
C GLN A 748 -32.74 24.68 10.11
N LEU A 749 -31.67 23.96 9.76
CA LEU A 749 -30.32 24.55 9.65
C LEU A 749 -30.25 25.56 8.50
N VAL A 750 -30.90 25.26 7.37
CA VAL A 750 -31.08 26.22 6.27
C VAL A 750 -31.80 27.48 6.75
N ALA A 751 -32.86 27.34 7.56
CA ALA A 751 -33.60 28.47 8.13
C ALA A 751 -32.80 29.28 9.16
N GLN A 752 -31.76 28.70 9.76
CA GLN A 752 -30.79 29.39 10.61
C GLN A 752 -29.73 30.17 9.81
N GLY A 753 -29.82 30.17 8.47
CA GLY A 753 -28.87 30.86 7.60
C GLY A 753 -27.59 30.08 7.30
N MET A 754 -27.49 28.82 7.75
CA MET A 754 -26.29 28.01 7.52
C MET A 754 -26.12 27.67 6.05
N THR A 755 -24.88 27.82 5.56
CA THR A 755 -24.41 27.38 4.25
C THR A 755 -24.29 25.84 4.19
N ASN A 756 -24.17 25.26 2.99
CA ASN A 756 -23.96 23.81 2.85
C ASN A 756 -22.67 23.33 3.51
N HIS A 757 -21.66 24.21 3.61
CA HIS A 757 -20.43 23.91 4.32
C HIS A 757 -20.69 23.77 5.82
N GLU A 758 -21.34 24.76 6.45
CA GLU A 758 -21.67 24.74 7.88
C GLU A 758 -22.63 23.59 8.23
N ILE A 759 -23.61 23.30 7.36
CA ILE A 759 -24.47 22.13 7.53
C ILE A 759 -23.65 20.84 7.48
N GLY A 760 -22.69 20.73 6.57
CA GLY A 760 -21.78 19.59 6.50
C GLY A 760 -20.97 19.42 7.79
N GLU A 761 -20.43 20.51 8.34
CA GLU A 761 -19.68 20.49 9.61
C GLU A 761 -20.56 20.08 10.80
N VAL A 762 -21.76 20.67 10.94
CA VAL A 762 -22.69 20.37 12.04
C VAL A 762 -23.18 18.93 11.99
N LEU A 763 -23.38 18.39 10.79
CA LEU A 763 -23.91 17.04 10.60
C LEU A 763 -22.82 15.99 10.38
N HIS A 764 -21.54 16.37 10.42
CA HIS A 764 -20.39 15.50 10.14
C HIS A 764 -20.50 14.75 8.81
N ILE A 765 -20.95 15.43 7.75
CA ILE A 765 -21.04 14.90 6.38
C ILE A 765 -20.39 15.85 5.39
N SER A 766 -20.14 15.38 4.16
CA SER A 766 -19.54 16.25 3.13
C SER A 766 -20.47 17.41 2.73
N LYS A 767 -19.89 18.55 2.33
CA LYS A 767 -20.64 19.68 1.75
C LYS A 767 -21.52 19.25 0.57
N ARG A 768 -21.03 18.33 -0.27
CA ARG A 768 -21.78 17.81 -1.43
C ARG A 768 -23.00 17.01 -0.98
N THR A 769 -22.88 16.23 0.09
CA THR A 769 -24.00 15.51 0.69
C THR A 769 -25.04 16.49 1.23
N ALA A 770 -24.62 17.56 1.92
CA ALA A 770 -25.51 18.63 2.36
C ALA A 770 -26.20 19.34 1.17
N GLU A 771 -25.48 19.60 0.07
CA GLU A 771 -26.02 20.13 -1.18
C GLU A 771 -27.12 19.23 -1.77
N VAL A 772 -26.86 17.92 -1.84
CA VAL A 772 -27.84 16.94 -2.34
C VAL A 772 -29.08 16.92 -1.46
N HIS A 773 -28.94 16.92 -0.13
CA HIS A 773 -30.09 16.98 0.78
C HIS A 773 -30.91 18.27 0.61
N VAL A 774 -30.26 19.44 0.47
CA VAL A 774 -30.96 20.70 0.20
C VAL A 774 -31.67 20.65 -1.16
N GLY A 775 -31.04 20.10 -2.20
CA GLY A 775 -31.65 19.90 -3.51
C GLY A 775 -32.87 18.98 -3.49
N LYS A 776 -32.83 17.90 -2.71
CA LYS A 776 -33.99 17.01 -2.50
C LYS A 776 -35.13 17.70 -1.76
N ILE A 777 -34.83 18.53 -0.75
CA ILE A 777 -35.84 19.32 -0.05
C ILE A 777 -36.50 20.31 -1.01
N LEU A 778 -35.71 21.01 -1.84
CA LEU A 778 -36.23 21.90 -2.88
C LEU A 778 -37.18 21.17 -3.83
N SER A 779 -36.74 20.02 -4.36
CA SER A 779 -37.55 19.20 -5.27
C SER A 779 -38.85 18.70 -4.61
N LYS A 780 -38.77 18.24 -3.35
CA LYS A 780 -39.89 17.66 -2.62
C LYS A 780 -40.92 18.69 -2.17
N LEU A 781 -40.49 19.93 -1.91
CA LEU A 781 -41.37 21.05 -1.57
C LEU A 781 -41.79 21.89 -2.79
N ASP A 782 -41.30 21.55 -3.98
CA ASP A 782 -41.47 22.31 -5.22
C ASP A 782 -40.99 23.78 -5.11
N PHE A 783 -39.82 23.97 -4.49
CA PHE A 783 -39.18 25.27 -4.30
C PHE A 783 -38.00 25.45 -5.26
N ALA A 784 -37.81 26.68 -5.73
CA ALA A 784 -36.73 27.04 -6.64
C ALA A 784 -35.46 27.48 -5.89
N THR A 785 -35.60 27.98 -4.65
CA THR A 785 -34.50 28.64 -3.93
C THR A 785 -34.43 28.21 -2.46
N ARG A 786 -33.20 28.20 -1.93
CA ARG A 786 -32.93 27.94 -0.50
C ARG A 786 -33.67 28.93 0.43
N VAL A 787 -33.90 30.15 -0.04
CA VAL A 787 -34.61 31.20 0.71
C VAL A 787 -36.08 30.81 0.94
N GLU A 788 -36.71 30.12 -0.02
CA GLU A 788 -38.08 29.61 0.13
C GLU A 788 -38.15 28.53 1.22
N ILE A 789 -37.13 27.64 1.32
CA ILE A 789 -37.03 26.68 2.45
C ILE A 789 -36.98 27.42 3.78
N ALA A 790 -36.10 28.42 3.92
CA ALA A 790 -35.93 29.17 5.16
C ALA A 790 -37.21 29.91 5.59
N THR A 791 -37.90 30.52 4.61
CA THR A 791 -39.16 31.23 4.81
C THR A 791 -40.28 30.27 5.21
N TRP A 792 -40.38 29.14 4.52
CA TRP A 792 -41.38 28.11 4.79
C TRP A 792 -41.20 27.46 6.17
N VAL A 793 -39.97 27.08 6.57
CA VAL A 793 -39.71 26.53 7.91
C VAL A 793 -40.07 27.52 9.01
N SER A 794 -39.80 28.81 8.79
CA SER A 794 -40.16 29.88 9.72
C SER A 794 -41.67 30.04 9.88
N SER A 795 -42.44 29.83 8.80
CA SER A 795 -43.92 29.82 8.82
C SER A 795 -44.54 28.53 9.39
N ALA A 796 -43.81 27.41 9.34
CA ALA A 796 -44.25 26.10 9.82
C ALA A 796 -43.93 25.83 11.31
N ARG A 797 -43.23 26.73 12.00
CA ARG A 797 -43.07 26.67 13.46
C ARG A 797 -44.37 27.13 14.15
N PRO A 798 -44.93 26.38 15.13
CA PRO A 798 -45.95 26.96 15.98
C PRO A 798 -45.35 28.17 16.73
N PRO A 799 -46.13 29.24 16.97
CA PRO A 799 -45.63 30.41 17.68
C PRO A 799 -45.13 29.97 19.06
N VAL A 800 -43.88 30.35 19.37
CA VAL A 800 -43.27 30.16 20.69
C VAL A 800 -44.13 30.89 21.71
N ARG A 801 -44.64 30.16 22.71
CA ARG A 801 -45.13 30.74 23.97
C ARG A 801 -44.15 30.42 25.07
#